data_AF-A0AAJ6UZQ7-F1
#
_entry.id   AF-A0AAJ6UZQ7-F1
#
_cell.length_a   1.000
_cell.length_b   1.000
_cell.length_c   1.000
_cell.angle_alpha   90.00
_cell.angle_beta   90.00
_cell.angle_gamma   90.00
#
_symmetry.space_group_name_H-M   'P 1'
#
loop_
_entity.id
_entity.type
_entity.pdbx_description
1 polymer ?
#
loop_
_entity_poly.entity_id
_entity_poly.type
_entity_poly.pdbx_seq_one_letter_code
_entity_poly.pdbx_strand_id
1 'polypeptide(L)'
;MATLKRSDSIADNMPEALKQSRYHMKKCFAKYVEKGRRTMKLQQLLDEMENVIDDQVERTRVFEGLLGDIWFSIQEAVVNPPYVAFSIRPSPGFWEHVKVNSANLSVEGITVTDYLKFKEMIYDENWAKDANALEVDFGAFDFSLPHLTLSSSIGNGLGFVSKFVTSKLSGRLENAQPLVDYLLSLNRQGEKLMINETLGTVGKLQMALIVAEVYLSGLAKDTPYHSFEISFKEWGFEKGWGDTAERVKETMRCLSEVLQAPDPMNMEKFLSRLPTVFNVVIFSPHGYFGQADVLGLPDTGGQVVYILDQVKALEEELLLRIKQQGLNVKPQIVVVTRLIPDARGTTCNLEFEAINGTKYSNILRVPFRVENRVLRQWVSRFDVYPYIEKFTQEVTTKILDLMEGKPDLIIGNYTDGNLAATLMASKLGITQATIAHALEKTKYENSDLKWKEFDSKYHFPCQFMADIVAMNATDFVIASTYQEIAGSKDRPGQYESHAAFTLPGLCRVVSGVNVFDPKFNIAAPGADQSVYFPHTQKQSRFTQFNPDIEELLFSKVVNDEHIGYLEDKKKPIIFSMARLDTVKNLTGLTEWYGKNKRLRGLVNLVIVGGFFDPNKSKDREEMAEIKKMHELMEKYQLKGQIRWIAAQTDRKRNGELYRCIADTKGAFVQPALYEAFGLTVIEAMNCGLPTFATNQGGPSEIIVDGISGFHIDPKNGDESSNIIADFFEKCKVDPGHWNKYSVEGLKRINECYTWKIYANKLLNMGNMYSFWRQLNKEQKLAKQRYIQLFFNLKFKELVKRVPIPTEEAQTPVSEPAARTQPSASVKRTQSRWQKFFGA
;
A
#
# COMPACT_ATOMS: atom_id res chain seq x y z
N MET A 1 36.30 1.94 12.74
CA MET A 1 34.93 2.49 12.62
C MET A 1 34.45 2.85 14.02
N ALA A 2 34.47 4.13 14.38
CA ALA A 2 33.81 4.62 15.58
C ALA A 2 32.37 4.96 15.18
N THR A 3 31.46 3.99 15.27
CA THR A 3 30.02 4.22 15.07
C THR A 3 29.53 5.23 16.09
N LEU A 4 28.83 6.29 15.63
CA LEU A 4 28.03 7.18 16.48
C LEU A 4 27.25 6.34 17.50
N LYS A 5 27.49 6.55 18.80
CA LYS A 5 26.63 5.95 19.82
C LYS A 5 25.30 6.69 19.79
N ARG A 6 24.22 5.95 19.98
CA ARG A 6 22.84 6.46 20.00
C ARG A 6 22.59 7.60 21.02
N SER A 7 23.50 7.81 21.97
CA SER A 7 23.49 8.88 22.96
C SER A 7 24.02 10.22 22.46
N ASP A 8 24.74 10.24 21.33
CA ASP A 8 25.54 11.41 20.94
C ASP A 8 24.83 12.18 19.83
N SER A 9 24.38 13.40 20.11
CA SER A 9 23.69 14.28 19.16
C SER A 9 24.59 14.67 17.99
N ILE A 10 24.03 14.81 16.79
CA ILE A 10 24.76 15.33 15.63
C ILE A 10 25.23 16.76 15.89
N ALA A 11 24.47 17.55 16.64
CA ALA A 11 24.86 18.91 17.02
C ALA A 11 26.15 18.92 17.87
N ASP A 12 26.37 17.89 18.69
CA ASP A 12 27.55 17.78 19.55
C ASP A 12 28.77 17.25 18.77
N ASN A 13 28.53 16.38 17.79
CA ASN A 13 29.56 15.66 17.05
C ASN A 13 30.03 16.35 15.76
N MET A 14 29.13 17.01 15.04
CA MET A 14 29.43 17.70 13.79
C MET A 14 30.52 18.78 13.94
N PRO A 15 30.59 19.59 15.03
CA PRO A 15 31.69 20.53 15.22
C PRO A 15 33.08 19.87 15.15
N GLU A 16 33.26 18.72 15.79
CA GLU A 16 34.55 18.03 15.83
C GLU A 16 34.85 17.37 14.48
N ALA A 17 33.84 16.78 13.84
CA ALA A 17 33.96 16.23 12.49
C ALA A 17 34.38 17.30 11.46
N LEU A 18 33.79 18.50 11.53
CA LEU A 18 34.15 19.61 10.66
C LEU A 18 35.56 20.17 10.95
N LYS A 19 36.06 20.09 12.19
CA LYS A 19 37.42 20.53 12.53
C LYS A 19 38.50 19.65 11.90
N GLN A 20 38.29 18.34 11.83
CA GLN A 20 39.24 17.39 11.23
C GLN A 20 39.53 17.71 9.75
N SER A 21 38.52 18.22 9.03
CA SER A 21 38.60 18.61 7.61
C SER A 21 38.39 20.11 7.39
N ARG A 22 38.77 20.96 8.37
CA ARG A 22 38.39 22.39 8.42
C ARG A 22 38.73 23.18 7.16
N TYR A 23 39.89 22.95 6.56
CA TYR A 23 40.33 23.66 5.35
C TYR A 23 39.39 23.37 4.18
N HIS A 24 39.12 22.09 3.90
CA HIS A 24 38.22 21.67 2.83
C HIS A 24 36.78 22.10 3.10
N MET A 25 36.29 21.90 4.34
CA MET A 25 34.93 22.26 4.70
C MET A 25 34.67 23.76 4.58
N LYS A 26 35.61 24.64 4.96
CA LYS A 26 35.44 26.08 4.73
C LYS A 26 35.25 26.42 3.26
N LYS A 27 36.02 25.81 2.36
CA LYS A 27 35.87 26.02 0.92
C LYS A 27 34.53 25.47 0.39
N CYS A 28 34.14 24.29 0.85
CA CYS A 28 32.87 23.68 0.46
C CYS A 28 31.68 24.52 0.91
N PHE A 29 31.67 24.99 2.16
CA PHE A 29 30.60 25.86 2.66
C PHE A 29 30.58 27.24 1.97
N ALA A 30 31.75 27.79 1.61
CA ALA A 30 31.82 28.99 0.77
C ALA A 30 31.18 28.74 -0.61
N LYS A 31 31.42 27.56 -1.21
CA LYS A 31 30.79 27.14 -2.46
C LYS A 31 29.27 26.95 -2.32
N TYR A 32 28.83 26.31 -1.24
CA TYR A 32 27.40 26.11 -0.96
C TYR A 32 26.66 27.44 -0.85
N VAL A 33 27.21 28.46 -0.20
CA VAL A 33 26.53 29.77 -0.08
C VAL A 33 26.64 30.67 -1.32
N GLU A 34 27.55 30.37 -2.26
CA GLU A 34 27.88 31.22 -3.42
C GLU A 34 26.66 31.58 -4.28
N LYS A 35 25.80 30.60 -4.60
CA LYS A 35 24.61 30.82 -5.46
C LYS A 35 23.38 31.34 -4.68
N GLY A 36 23.57 31.84 -3.46
CA GLY A 36 22.50 32.41 -2.65
C GLY A 36 21.50 31.40 -2.08
N ARG A 37 20.27 31.87 -1.79
CA ARG A 37 19.21 31.09 -1.14
C ARG A 37 18.72 29.95 -2.03
N ARG A 38 18.86 28.69 -1.58
CA ARG A 38 18.39 27.50 -2.32
C ARG A 38 18.27 26.27 -1.43
N THR A 39 17.50 25.28 -1.86
CA THR A 39 17.52 23.92 -1.30
C THR A 39 18.49 23.05 -2.08
N MET A 40 19.19 22.14 -1.40
CA MET A 40 20.13 21.19 -2.00
C MET A 40 19.85 19.77 -1.50
N LYS A 41 19.87 18.79 -2.40
CA LYS A 41 19.88 17.36 -2.06
C LYS A 41 21.31 16.87 -1.83
N LEU A 42 21.46 15.70 -1.21
CA LEU A 42 22.77 15.10 -0.94
C LEU A 42 23.68 15.05 -2.18
N GLN A 43 23.16 14.59 -3.32
CA GLN A 43 23.96 14.51 -4.54
C GLN A 43 24.53 15.88 -4.96
N GLN A 44 23.74 16.95 -4.85
CA GLN A 44 24.19 18.30 -5.20
C GLN A 44 25.25 18.82 -4.23
N LEU A 45 25.19 18.45 -2.94
CA LEU A 45 26.24 18.75 -1.98
C LEU A 45 27.54 18.02 -2.36
N LEU A 46 27.44 16.73 -2.70
CA LEU A 46 28.58 15.93 -3.13
C LEU A 46 29.20 16.46 -4.43
N ASP A 47 28.39 16.85 -5.41
CA ASP A 47 28.84 17.41 -6.68
C ASP A 47 29.56 18.76 -6.46
N GLU A 48 29.01 19.65 -5.63
CA GLU A 48 29.67 20.93 -5.31
C GLU A 48 30.96 20.71 -4.52
N MET A 49 31.03 19.67 -3.68
CA MET A 49 32.26 19.31 -2.97
C MET A 49 33.32 18.69 -3.89
N GLU A 50 32.94 17.86 -4.85
CA GLU A 50 33.84 17.30 -5.86
C GLU A 50 34.49 18.40 -6.70
N ASN A 51 33.77 19.48 -7.00
CA ASN A 51 34.32 20.67 -7.66
C ASN A 51 35.29 21.50 -6.80
N VAL A 52 35.35 21.24 -5.49
CA VAL A 52 36.22 21.96 -4.55
C VAL A 52 37.42 21.12 -4.12
N ILE A 53 37.25 19.79 -4.10
CA ILE A 53 38.25 18.80 -3.72
C ILE A 53 38.46 17.87 -4.92
N ASP A 54 39.23 18.36 -5.89
CA ASP A 54 39.49 17.65 -7.15
C ASP A 54 40.24 16.32 -6.93
N ASP A 55 41.08 16.24 -5.88
CA ASP A 55 41.82 15.02 -5.53
C ASP A 55 40.90 13.97 -4.89
N GLN A 56 40.78 12.81 -5.55
CA GLN A 56 39.91 11.72 -5.11
C GLN A 56 40.36 11.10 -3.77
N VAL A 57 41.67 11.07 -3.48
CA VAL A 57 42.20 10.50 -2.24
C VAL A 57 41.93 11.45 -1.07
N GLU A 58 42.15 12.76 -1.24
CA GLU A 58 41.79 13.76 -0.24
C GLU A 58 40.29 13.77 0.03
N ARG A 59 39.47 13.71 -1.01
CA ARG A 59 38.00 13.62 -0.89
C ARG A 59 37.57 12.37 -0.12
N THR A 60 38.19 11.22 -0.41
CA THR A 60 37.91 9.98 0.33
C THR A 60 38.27 10.13 1.79
N ARG A 61 39.45 10.69 2.11
CA ARG A 61 39.88 10.97 3.49
C ARG A 61 38.95 11.92 4.23
N VAL A 62 38.38 12.92 3.57
CA VAL A 62 37.41 13.84 4.19
C VAL A 62 36.17 13.09 4.69
N PHE A 63 35.75 12.04 3.97
CA PHE A 63 34.62 11.20 4.37
C PHE A 63 35.00 9.98 5.20
N GLU A 64 36.28 9.78 5.52
CA GLU A 64 36.67 8.74 6.46
C GLU A 64 36.22 9.11 7.88
N GLY A 65 35.39 8.25 8.47
CA GLY A 65 34.93 8.40 9.85
C GLY A 65 33.67 9.25 10.01
N LEU A 66 33.61 10.00 11.11
CA LEU A 66 32.38 10.62 11.62
C LEU A 66 31.76 11.64 10.66
N LEU A 67 32.58 12.39 9.91
CA LEU A 67 32.07 13.36 8.96
C LEU A 67 31.31 12.68 7.83
N GLY A 68 31.85 11.58 7.28
CA GLY A 68 31.18 10.79 6.25
C GLY A 68 29.87 10.18 6.73
N ASP A 69 29.87 9.58 7.93
CA ASP A 69 28.66 9.00 8.53
C ASP A 69 27.53 10.03 8.66
N ILE A 70 27.85 11.25 9.09
CA ILE A 70 26.91 12.37 9.16
C ILE A 70 26.49 12.81 7.75
N TRP A 71 27.44 12.96 6.82
CA TRP A 71 27.19 13.49 5.49
C TRP A 71 26.27 12.60 4.66
N PHE A 72 26.52 11.28 4.65
CA PHE A 72 25.68 10.32 3.93
C PHE A 72 24.31 10.11 4.59
N SER A 73 24.11 10.61 5.81
CA SER A 73 22.81 10.65 6.48
C SER A 73 22.01 11.93 6.18
N ILE A 74 22.59 12.91 5.48
CA ILE A 74 21.89 14.15 5.09
C ILE A 74 20.83 13.83 4.04
N GLN A 75 19.59 14.22 4.31
CA GLN A 75 18.47 14.09 3.37
C GLN A 75 18.32 15.36 2.53
N GLU A 76 18.51 16.52 3.16
CA GLU A 76 18.33 17.81 2.53
C GLU A 76 19.12 18.90 3.26
N ALA A 77 19.66 19.84 2.51
CA ALA A 77 20.25 21.07 3.02
C ALA A 77 19.51 22.30 2.48
N VAL A 78 19.46 23.34 3.30
CA VAL A 78 18.76 24.60 3.03
C VAL A 78 19.78 25.70 3.22
N VAL A 79 20.14 26.35 2.12
CA VAL A 79 21.12 27.44 2.10
C VAL A 79 20.36 28.75 2.25
N ASN A 80 20.67 29.51 3.29
CA ASN A 80 20.26 30.91 3.45
C ASN A 80 21.43 31.66 4.09
N PRO A 81 22.28 32.31 3.28
CA PRO A 81 23.56 32.86 3.74
C PRO A 81 23.39 33.80 4.96
N PRO A 82 24.31 33.75 5.94
CA PRO A 82 25.56 32.98 5.96
C PRO A 82 25.42 31.53 6.45
N TYR A 83 24.19 31.00 6.58
CA TYR A 83 23.96 29.68 7.18
C TYR A 83 23.53 28.64 6.14
N VAL A 84 23.87 27.38 6.45
CA VAL A 84 23.34 26.19 5.78
C VAL A 84 22.70 25.33 6.86
N ALA A 85 21.39 25.08 6.77
CA ALA A 85 20.67 24.20 7.67
C ALA A 85 20.53 22.81 7.04
N PHE A 86 20.85 21.77 7.80
CA PHE A 86 20.79 20.38 7.38
C PHE A 86 19.66 19.64 8.09
N SER A 87 18.93 18.85 7.32
CA SER A 87 18.06 17.80 7.84
C SER A 87 18.75 16.46 7.67
N ILE A 88 19.01 15.82 8.80
CA ILE A 88 19.88 14.65 8.90
C ILE A 88 19.06 13.53 9.49
N ARG A 89 19.17 12.35 8.87
CA ARG A 89 18.41 11.16 9.24
C ARG A 89 19.37 10.00 9.50
N PRO A 90 19.92 9.88 10.72
CA PRO A 90 20.89 8.83 11.05
C PRO A 90 20.33 7.41 10.92
N SER A 91 19.03 7.26 11.19
CA SER A 91 18.34 5.98 11.10
C SER A 91 16.84 6.19 10.86
N PRO A 92 16.11 5.16 10.40
CA PRO A 92 14.70 5.29 10.12
C PRO A 92 13.87 5.76 11.32
N GLY A 93 13.06 6.80 11.09
CA GLY A 93 12.23 7.46 12.08
C GLY A 93 12.95 8.50 12.94
N PHE A 94 14.27 8.63 12.84
CA PHE A 94 15.06 9.57 13.66
C PHE A 94 15.60 10.71 12.80
N TRP A 95 15.25 11.93 13.19
CA TRP A 95 15.62 13.15 12.49
C TRP A 95 16.29 14.11 13.46
N GLU A 96 17.35 14.74 12.99
CA GLU A 96 18.02 15.83 13.67
C GLU A 96 18.24 16.97 12.69
N HIS A 97 18.16 18.19 13.22
CA HIS A 97 18.34 19.40 12.44
C HIS A 97 19.44 20.24 13.05
N VAL A 98 20.36 20.71 12.20
CA VAL A 98 21.47 21.58 12.61
C VAL A 98 21.60 22.72 11.61
N LYS A 99 22.03 23.90 12.06
CA LYS A 99 22.49 24.98 11.18
C LYS A 99 23.99 25.21 11.38
N VAL A 100 24.69 25.43 10.28
CA VAL A 100 26.13 25.68 10.25
C VAL A 100 26.39 27.03 9.62
N ASN A 101 27.20 27.86 10.29
CA ASN A 101 27.65 29.13 9.73
C ASN A 101 28.82 28.90 8.76
N SER A 102 28.69 29.37 7.51
CA SER A 102 29.67 29.08 6.45
C SER A 102 31.04 29.73 6.68
N ALA A 103 31.13 30.81 7.46
CA ALA A 103 32.38 31.56 7.66
C ALA A 103 33.28 30.94 8.74
N ASN A 104 32.69 30.52 9.87
CA ASN A 104 33.42 30.02 11.05
C ASN A 104 33.21 28.52 11.33
N LEU A 105 32.26 27.87 10.64
CA LEU A 105 31.82 26.48 10.82
C LEU A 105 31.25 26.17 12.20
N SER A 106 30.70 27.17 12.91
CA SER A 106 29.95 26.92 14.15
C SER A 106 28.66 26.18 13.83
N VAL A 107 28.39 25.10 14.56
CA VAL A 107 27.17 24.29 14.44
C VAL A 107 26.25 24.61 15.61
N GLU A 108 24.96 24.73 15.33
CA GLU A 108 23.91 24.88 16.33
C GLU A 108 22.79 23.87 16.02
N GLY A 109 22.39 23.07 17.01
CA GLY A 109 21.18 22.24 16.90
C GLY A 109 19.94 23.12 16.87
N ILE A 110 19.02 22.84 15.95
CA ILE A 110 17.79 23.63 15.76
C ILE A 110 16.56 22.74 15.87
N THR A 111 15.42 23.33 16.21
CA THR A 111 14.16 22.58 16.27
C THR A 111 13.63 22.28 14.87
N VAL A 112 12.66 21.36 14.78
CA VAL A 112 11.91 21.09 13.54
C VAL A 112 11.26 22.38 13.03
N THR A 113 10.64 23.16 13.92
CA THR A 113 10.03 24.46 13.59
C THR A 113 11.05 25.42 12.98
N ASP A 114 12.23 25.55 13.59
CA ASP A 114 13.29 26.43 13.07
C ASP A 114 13.78 25.99 11.70
N TYR A 115 13.95 24.67 11.49
CA TYR A 115 14.33 24.12 10.19
C TYR A 115 13.26 24.39 9.12
N LEU A 116 11.97 24.20 9.43
CA LEU A 116 10.88 24.49 8.51
C LEU A 116 10.81 25.99 8.18
N LYS A 117 10.96 26.89 9.17
CA LYS A 117 11.08 28.33 8.93
C LYS A 117 12.25 28.64 8.01
N PHE A 118 13.38 27.96 8.18
CA PHE A 118 14.55 28.11 7.32
C PHE A 118 14.23 27.73 5.86
N LYS A 119 13.47 26.65 5.64
CA LYS A 119 12.96 26.28 4.31
C LYS A 119 12.01 27.32 3.74
N GLU A 120 11.10 27.83 4.57
CA GLU A 120 10.13 28.86 4.17
C GLU A 120 10.81 30.15 3.72
N MET A 121 11.94 30.56 4.31
CA MET A 121 12.69 31.77 3.91
C MET A 121 13.10 31.82 2.43
N ILE A 122 13.13 30.67 1.76
CA ILE A 122 13.43 30.57 0.32
C ILE A 122 12.19 30.94 -0.51
N TYR A 123 10.99 30.63 -0.03
CA TYR A 123 9.74 30.69 -0.81
C TYR A 123 8.78 31.79 -0.34
N ASP A 124 8.72 32.07 0.96
CA ASP A 124 7.81 33.04 1.59
C ASP A 124 8.43 33.59 2.90
N GLU A 125 9.24 34.64 2.79
CA GLU A 125 9.96 35.25 3.91
C GLU A 125 9.02 35.88 4.95
N ASN A 126 7.87 36.39 4.52
CA ASN A 126 6.87 36.97 5.42
C ASN A 126 6.24 35.89 6.29
N TRP A 127 5.82 34.78 5.69
CA TRP A 127 5.27 33.64 6.42
C TRP A 127 6.29 33.08 7.42
N ALA A 128 7.55 32.93 6.98
CA ALA A 128 8.62 32.38 7.80
C ALA A 128 8.93 33.20 9.07
N LYS A 129 8.67 34.52 9.04
CA LYS A 129 8.86 35.44 10.18
C LYS A 129 7.59 35.71 10.97
N ASP A 130 6.43 35.26 10.50
CA ASP A 130 5.15 35.50 11.16
C ASP A 130 5.05 34.68 12.46
N ALA A 131 4.92 35.38 13.58
CA ALA A 131 4.73 34.78 14.91
C ALA A 131 3.36 34.10 15.07
N ASN A 132 2.38 34.45 14.21
CA ASN A 132 1.03 33.90 14.23
C ASN A 132 0.80 32.80 13.17
N ALA A 133 1.84 32.44 12.41
CA ALA A 133 1.74 31.36 11.43
C ALA A 133 1.35 30.04 12.12
N LEU A 134 0.34 29.35 11.56
CA LEU A 134 -0.25 28.16 12.17
C LEU A 134 0.76 27.00 12.21
N GLU A 135 1.03 26.49 13.41
CA GLU A 135 1.79 25.25 13.65
C GLU A 135 0.83 24.13 14.08
N VAL A 136 0.95 22.99 13.41
CA VAL A 136 0.13 21.79 13.59
C VAL A 136 1.00 20.73 14.26
N ASP A 137 0.64 20.37 15.49
CA ASP A 137 1.36 19.42 16.33
C ASP A 137 0.38 18.38 16.87
N PHE A 138 0.33 17.22 16.22
CA PHE A 138 -0.44 16.07 16.71
C PHE A 138 0.27 15.31 17.83
N GLY A 139 1.60 15.43 17.93
CA GLY A 139 2.40 14.78 18.97
C GLY A 139 2.11 15.32 20.38
N ALA A 140 1.64 16.56 20.48
CA ALA A 140 1.17 17.15 21.73
C ALA A 140 0.05 16.35 22.43
N PHE A 141 -0.65 15.46 21.70
CA PHE A 141 -1.74 14.62 22.23
C PHE A 141 -1.34 13.16 22.51
N ASP A 142 -0.05 12.82 22.40
CA ASP A 142 0.45 11.44 22.52
C ASP A 142 1.02 11.09 23.92
N PHE A 143 0.80 11.94 24.93
CA PHE A 143 1.45 11.92 26.26
C PHE A 143 1.32 10.64 27.11
N SER A 144 0.38 9.73 26.82
CA SER A 144 0.23 8.44 27.53
C SER A 144 0.39 7.20 26.64
N LEU A 145 0.65 7.37 25.35
CA LEU A 145 0.83 6.23 24.45
C LEU A 145 2.28 5.73 24.52
N PRO A 146 2.48 4.43 24.77
CA PRO A 146 3.81 3.86 24.63
C PRO A 146 4.22 3.91 23.15
N HIS A 147 5.45 4.34 22.88
CA HIS A 147 6.03 4.34 21.54
C HIS A 147 7.08 3.25 21.40
N LEU A 148 7.20 2.73 20.18
CA LEU A 148 8.37 1.95 19.82
C LEU A 148 9.60 2.88 19.78
N THR A 149 10.79 2.33 19.99
CA THR A 149 12.03 3.11 19.92
C THR A 149 13.06 2.48 19.00
N LEU A 150 12.89 1.23 18.58
CA LEU A 150 13.82 0.57 17.67
C LEU A 150 13.28 0.70 16.24
N SER A 151 14.10 1.21 15.31
CA SER A 151 13.72 1.32 13.90
C SER A 151 13.31 -0.04 13.33
N SER A 152 13.93 -1.14 13.76
CA SER A 152 13.58 -2.51 13.36
C SER A 152 12.19 -2.97 13.82
N SER A 153 11.58 -2.27 14.78
CA SER A 153 10.24 -2.61 15.28
C SER A 153 9.12 -1.81 14.60
N ILE A 154 9.44 -0.80 13.78
CA ILE A 154 8.44 -0.02 13.03
C ILE A 154 7.60 -0.97 12.17
N GLY A 155 6.28 -0.77 12.17
CA GLY A 155 5.34 -1.64 11.45
C GLY A 155 4.98 -2.94 12.17
N ASN A 156 5.47 -3.16 13.40
CA ASN A 156 5.05 -4.26 14.29
C ASN A 156 4.19 -3.75 15.46
N GLY A 157 3.21 -2.90 15.14
CA GLY A 157 2.32 -2.27 16.11
C GLY A 157 1.54 -3.26 16.96
N LEU A 158 0.91 -4.26 16.32
CA LEU A 158 0.09 -5.27 16.98
C LEU A 158 0.86 -5.97 18.11
N GLY A 159 2.04 -6.51 17.82
CA GLY A 159 2.85 -7.20 18.82
C GLY A 159 3.32 -6.30 19.98
N PHE A 160 3.47 -4.99 19.73
CA PHE A 160 3.77 -4.02 20.77
C PHE A 160 2.56 -3.70 21.63
N VAL A 161 1.39 -3.47 21.01
CA VAL A 161 0.11 -3.27 21.71
C VAL A 161 -0.19 -4.47 22.60
N SER A 162 -0.02 -5.70 22.10
CA SER A 162 -0.25 -6.92 22.88
C SER A 162 0.59 -6.95 24.16
N LYS A 163 1.89 -6.64 24.07
CA LYS A 163 2.80 -6.57 25.22
C LYS A 163 2.38 -5.54 26.25
N PHE A 164 1.95 -4.36 25.79
CA PHE A 164 1.56 -3.30 26.68
C PHE A 164 0.19 -3.56 27.33
N VAL A 165 -0.76 -4.11 26.56
CA VAL A 165 -2.05 -4.59 27.08
C VAL A 165 -1.82 -5.62 28.18
N THR A 166 -1.00 -6.65 27.94
CA THR A 166 -0.75 -7.69 28.95
C THR A 166 -0.04 -7.14 30.18
N SER A 167 0.87 -6.18 30.02
CA SER A 167 1.50 -5.49 31.14
C SER A 167 0.50 -4.68 31.97
N LYS A 168 -0.51 -4.06 31.34
CA LYS A 168 -1.59 -3.34 32.04
C LYS A 168 -2.51 -4.29 32.80
N LEU A 169 -2.76 -5.49 32.28
CA LEU A 169 -3.63 -6.49 32.90
C LEU A 169 -2.92 -7.31 33.99
N SER A 170 -1.58 -7.31 34.03
CA SER A 170 -0.79 -8.04 35.03
C SER A 170 -0.89 -7.43 36.42
N GLY A 171 -0.63 -8.25 37.45
CA GLY A 171 -0.57 -7.81 38.84
C GLY A 171 -1.84 -8.11 39.62
N ARG A 172 -2.57 -7.09 40.06
CA ARG A 172 -3.78 -7.26 40.87
C ARG A 172 -4.93 -7.80 40.03
N LEU A 173 -5.79 -8.61 40.63
CA LEU A 173 -6.97 -9.18 39.97
C LEU A 173 -7.85 -8.11 39.29
N GLU A 174 -7.98 -6.95 39.93
CA GLU A 174 -8.75 -5.79 39.48
C GLU A 174 -8.24 -5.21 38.14
N ASN A 175 -6.95 -5.38 37.84
CA ASN A 175 -6.35 -4.88 36.60
C ASN A 175 -6.92 -5.56 35.36
N ALA A 176 -7.46 -6.77 35.51
CA ALA A 176 -8.10 -7.51 34.42
C ALA A 176 -9.58 -7.14 34.21
N GLN A 177 -10.18 -6.31 35.08
CA GLN A 177 -11.58 -5.92 34.97
C GLN A 177 -11.95 -5.29 33.61
N PRO A 178 -11.11 -4.44 32.97
CA PRO A 178 -11.42 -3.91 31.64
C PRO A 178 -11.63 -5.00 30.58
N LEU A 179 -10.96 -6.16 30.70
CA LEU A 179 -11.18 -7.29 29.80
C LEU A 179 -12.56 -7.92 30.03
N VAL A 180 -12.99 -8.05 31.29
CA VAL A 180 -14.34 -8.55 31.63
C VAL A 180 -15.41 -7.58 31.14
N ASP A 181 -15.21 -6.28 31.36
CA ASP A 181 -16.10 -5.23 30.88
C ASP A 181 -16.22 -5.23 29.35
N TYR A 182 -15.10 -5.48 28.65
CA TYR A 182 -15.10 -5.67 27.21
C TYR A 182 -15.95 -6.88 26.79
N LEU A 183 -15.75 -8.03 27.43
CA LEU A 183 -16.50 -9.25 27.12
C LEU A 183 -18.01 -9.09 27.41
N LEU A 184 -18.38 -8.41 28.50
CA LEU A 184 -19.78 -8.07 28.81
C LEU A 184 -20.42 -7.14 27.77
N SER A 185 -19.62 -6.29 27.14
CA SER A 185 -20.10 -5.34 26.12
C SER A 185 -20.40 -6.01 24.77
N LEU A 186 -19.91 -7.23 24.55
CA LEU A 186 -20.09 -7.93 23.28
C LEU A 186 -21.55 -8.36 23.11
N ASN A 187 -22.15 -7.85 22.05
CA ASN A 187 -23.54 -8.10 21.70
C ASN A 187 -23.72 -8.06 20.19
N ARG A 188 -24.73 -8.78 19.68
CA ARG A 188 -25.14 -8.73 18.28
C ARG A 188 -26.66 -8.74 18.20
N GLN A 189 -27.24 -7.69 17.62
CA GLN A 189 -28.70 -7.55 17.41
C GLN A 189 -29.54 -7.81 18.69
N GLY A 190 -29.03 -7.41 19.85
CA GLY A 190 -29.68 -7.61 21.14
C GLY A 190 -29.38 -8.94 21.82
N GLU A 191 -28.73 -9.90 21.14
CA GLU A 191 -28.21 -11.11 21.76
C GLU A 191 -26.84 -10.85 22.37
N LYS A 192 -26.63 -11.31 23.62
CA LYS A 192 -25.33 -11.24 24.28
C LYS A 192 -24.39 -12.31 23.75
N LEU A 193 -23.10 -11.98 23.73
CA LEU A 193 -22.04 -12.90 23.34
C LEU A 193 -21.06 -13.07 24.50
N MET A 194 -20.37 -14.20 24.52
CA MET A 194 -19.36 -14.58 25.52
C MET A 194 -19.90 -14.72 26.94
N ILE A 195 -20.19 -13.62 27.64
CA ILE A 195 -20.61 -13.62 29.05
C ILE A 195 -21.76 -12.66 29.30
N ASN A 196 -22.55 -12.91 30.35
CA ASN A 196 -23.58 -12.00 30.86
C ASN A 196 -23.24 -11.46 32.26
N GLU A 197 -24.11 -10.62 32.83
CA GLU A 197 -23.89 -9.89 34.08
C GLU A 197 -23.61 -10.78 35.29
N THR A 198 -24.01 -12.06 35.24
CA THR A 198 -23.70 -13.01 36.31
C THR A 198 -22.19 -13.17 36.52
N LEU A 199 -21.39 -13.03 35.45
CA LEU A 199 -19.93 -13.11 35.45
C LEU A 199 -19.25 -11.73 35.42
N GLY A 200 -19.93 -10.70 35.94
CA GLY A 200 -19.49 -9.31 35.79
C GLY A 200 -18.21 -8.89 36.52
N THR A 201 -17.53 -9.79 37.24
CA THR A 201 -16.27 -9.51 37.91
C THR A 201 -15.23 -10.57 37.57
N VAL A 202 -13.95 -10.19 37.58
CA VAL A 202 -12.83 -11.10 37.28
C VAL A 202 -12.88 -12.38 38.12
N GLY A 203 -13.15 -12.25 39.42
CA GLY A 203 -13.21 -13.41 40.32
C GLY A 203 -14.36 -14.38 40.01
N LYS A 204 -15.55 -13.85 39.65
CA LYS A 204 -16.68 -14.69 39.25
C LYS A 204 -16.39 -15.43 37.95
N LEU A 205 -15.82 -14.73 36.98
CA LEU A 205 -15.43 -15.30 35.69
C LEU A 205 -14.38 -16.41 35.85
N GLN A 206 -13.33 -16.19 36.64
CA GLN A 206 -12.30 -17.21 36.90
C GLN A 206 -12.91 -18.48 37.51
N MET A 207 -13.78 -18.35 38.51
CA MET A 207 -14.42 -19.50 39.14
C MET A 207 -15.31 -20.26 38.16
N ALA A 208 -16.09 -19.54 37.34
CA ALA A 208 -16.95 -20.16 36.33
C ALA A 208 -16.13 -20.89 35.24
N LEU A 209 -14.98 -20.33 34.83
CA LEU A 209 -14.08 -20.96 33.85
C LEU A 209 -13.53 -22.31 34.35
N ILE A 210 -13.18 -22.40 35.64
CA ILE A 210 -12.70 -23.65 36.27
C ILE A 210 -13.81 -24.72 36.22
N VAL A 211 -15.04 -24.36 36.58
CA VAL A 211 -16.19 -25.28 36.54
C VAL A 211 -16.48 -25.73 35.11
N ALA A 212 -16.47 -24.81 34.16
CA ALA A 212 -16.69 -25.11 32.74
C ALA A 212 -15.60 -26.04 32.19
N GLU A 213 -14.33 -25.84 32.55
CA GLU A 213 -13.23 -26.70 32.09
C GLU A 213 -13.38 -28.15 32.57
N VAL A 214 -13.77 -28.36 33.83
CA VAL A 214 -14.02 -29.71 34.39
C VAL A 214 -15.19 -30.37 33.65
N TYR A 215 -16.29 -29.65 33.45
CA TYR A 215 -17.46 -30.15 32.74
C TYR A 215 -17.13 -30.55 31.28
N LEU A 216 -16.47 -29.65 30.53
CA LEU A 216 -16.09 -29.90 29.13
C LEU A 216 -15.10 -31.06 28.99
N SER A 217 -14.26 -31.30 29.99
CA SER A 217 -13.32 -32.43 29.98
C SER A 217 -14.01 -33.79 30.07
N GLY A 218 -15.27 -33.85 30.52
CA GLY A 218 -16.09 -35.06 30.53
C GLY A 218 -16.83 -35.33 29.21
N LEU A 219 -16.80 -34.39 28.26
CA LEU A 219 -17.49 -34.52 26.96
C LEU A 219 -16.56 -35.05 25.86
N ALA A 220 -17.14 -35.64 24.82
CA ALA A 220 -16.41 -35.95 23.59
C ALA A 220 -15.98 -34.64 22.89
N LYS A 221 -14.80 -34.63 22.28
CA LYS A 221 -14.19 -33.42 21.71
C LYS A 221 -15.07 -32.71 20.67
N ASP A 222 -15.77 -33.51 19.86
CA ASP A 222 -16.65 -33.09 18.77
C ASP A 222 -18.09 -32.79 19.23
N THR A 223 -18.39 -32.88 20.53
CA THR A 223 -19.73 -32.58 21.07
C THR A 223 -20.13 -31.15 20.68
N PRO A 224 -21.25 -30.94 19.96
CA PRO A 224 -21.67 -29.62 19.52
C PRO A 224 -22.12 -28.72 20.67
N TYR A 225 -21.86 -27.40 20.57
CA TYR A 225 -22.19 -26.40 21.61
C TYR A 225 -23.66 -26.45 22.08
N HIS A 226 -24.62 -26.61 21.16
CA HIS A 226 -26.05 -26.64 21.49
C HIS A 226 -26.42 -27.76 22.48
N SER A 227 -25.61 -28.82 22.59
CA SER A 227 -25.85 -29.95 23.49
C SER A 227 -25.66 -29.58 24.97
N PHE A 228 -24.86 -28.54 25.25
CA PHE A 228 -24.54 -28.09 26.61
C PHE A 228 -24.78 -26.58 26.82
N GLU A 229 -25.42 -25.91 25.84
CA GLU A 229 -25.72 -24.47 25.85
C GLU A 229 -26.55 -24.06 27.08
N ILE A 230 -27.55 -24.85 27.45
CA ILE A 230 -28.45 -24.52 28.58
C ILE A 230 -27.66 -24.41 29.89
N SER A 231 -26.84 -25.40 30.19
CA SER A 231 -26.00 -25.41 31.40
C SER A 231 -25.00 -24.24 31.41
N PHE A 232 -24.42 -23.92 30.26
CA PHE A 232 -23.48 -22.80 30.12
C PHE A 232 -24.18 -21.46 30.37
N LYS A 233 -25.38 -21.29 29.84
CA LYS A 233 -26.18 -20.08 30.03
C LYS A 233 -26.56 -19.86 31.49
N GLU A 234 -26.89 -20.92 32.22
CA GLU A 234 -27.15 -20.86 33.67
C GLU A 234 -25.91 -20.42 34.47
N TRP A 235 -24.71 -20.76 34.00
CA TRP A 235 -23.44 -20.32 34.59
C TRP A 235 -22.96 -18.95 34.11
N GLY A 236 -23.70 -18.32 33.20
CA GLY A 236 -23.37 -16.99 32.69
C GLY A 236 -22.57 -16.95 31.40
N PHE A 237 -22.34 -18.09 30.75
CA PHE A 237 -21.66 -18.18 29.46
C PHE A 237 -22.69 -18.17 28.32
N GLU A 238 -22.56 -17.18 27.45
CA GLU A 238 -23.36 -17.03 26.23
C GLU A 238 -22.62 -17.65 25.03
N LYS A 239 -23.21 -17.59 23.83
CA LYS A 239 -22.60 -18.12 22.59
C LYS A 239 -21.31 -17.38 22.21
N GLY A 240 -20.47 -18.01 21.38
CA GLY A 240 -19.27 -17.41 20.80
C GLY A 240 -17.94 -18.03 21.22
N TRP A 241 -17.95 -18.98 22.16
CA TRP A 241 -16.73 -19.64 22.65
C TRP A 241 -16.15 -20.69 21.68
N GLY A 242 -17.02 -21.33 20.91
CA GLY A 242 -16.67 -22.46 20.05
C GLY A 242 -17.90 -23.20 19.50
N ASP A 243 -17.73 -23.89 18.38
CA ASP A 243 -18.74 -24.80 17.81
C ASP A 243 -18.81 -26.17 18.48
N THR A 244 -17.68 -26.61 19.03
CA THR A 244 -17.48 -27.92 19.65
C THR A 244 -16.94 -27.79 21.08
N ALA A 245 -17.13 -28.82 21.91
CA ALA A 245 -16.61 -28.86 23.27
C ALA A 245 -15.09 -28.63 23.33
N GLU A 246 -14.32 -29.21 22.40
CA GLU A 246 -12.87 -28.96 22.32
C GLU A 246 -12.56 -27.50 22.05
N ARG A 247 -13.24 -26.87 21.08
CA ARG A 247 -13.00 -25.46 20.74
C ARG A 247 -13.37 -24.52 21.88
N VAL A 248 -14.52 -24.75 22.52
CA VAL A 248 -14.96 -23.99 23.70
C VAL A 248 -13.92 -24.11 24.81
N LYS A 249 -13.48 -25.34 25.11
CA LYS A 249 -12.48 -25.62 26.14
C LYS A 249 -11.17 -24.88 25.86
N GLU A 250 -10.67 -24.93 24.63
CA GLU A 250 -9.45 -24.21 24.28
C GLU A 250 -9.58 -22.69 24.45
N THR A 251 -10.71 -22.10 24.03
CA THR A 251 -10.93 -20.64 24.13
C THR A 251 -11.04 -20.21 25.59
N MET A 252 -11.78 -20.97 26.41
CA MET A 252 -11.89 -20.74 27.86
C MET A 252 -10.55 -20.92 28.57
N ARG A 253 -9.77 -21.92 28.18
CA ARG A 253 -8.42 -22.13 28.70
C ARG A 253 -7.49 -20.96 28.36
N CYS A 254 -7.51 -20.46 27.12
CA CYS A 254 -6.73 -19.27 26.76
C CYS A 254 -7.11 -18.05 27.62
N LEU A 255 -8.40 -17.82 27.87
CA LEU A 255 -8.82 -16.74 28.77
C LEU A 255 -8.37 -16.98 30.21
N SER A 256 -8.50 -18.20 30.72
CA SER A 256 -8.06 -18.57 32.06
C SER A 256 -6.57 -18.32 32.24
N GLU A 257 -5.75 -18.73 31.26
CA GLU A 257 -4.30 -18.46 31.24
C GLU A 257 -4.03 -16.95 31.22
N VAL A 258 -4.74 -16.16 30.40
CA VAL A 258 -4.61 -14.68 30.38
C VAL A 258 -4.98 -14.06 31.72
N LEU A 259 -6.03 -14.53 32.40
CA LEU A 259 -6.44 -13.99 33.70
C LEU A 259 -5.52 -14.40 34.85
N GLN A 260 -4.80 -15.52 34.73
CA GLN A 260 -3.84 -16.00 35.72
C GLN A 260 -2.46 -15.38 35.54
N ALA A 261 -1.96 -15.39 34.30
CA ALA A 261 -0.64 -14.90 33.92
C ALA A 261 -0.71 -14.31 32.49
N PRO A 262 -1.08 -13.03 32.34
CA PRO A 262 -1.21 -12.41 31.02
C PRO A 262 0.09 -12.45 30.22
N ASP A 263 0.06 -13.05 29.02
CA ASP A 263 1.15 -13.02 28.06
C ASP A 263 0.67 -12.62 26.65
N PRO A 264 1.54 -12.01 25.81
CA PRO A 264 1.12 -11.47 24.51
C PRO A 264 0.57 -12.52 23.57
N MET A 265 1.13 -13.73 23.58
CA MET A 265 0.78 -14.79 22.64
C MET A 265 -0.62 -15.33 22.95
N ASN A 266 -0.91 -15.63 24.21
CA ASN A 266 -2.25 -16.07 24.61
C ASN A 266 -3.28 -14.95 24.51
N MET A 267 -2.91 -13.69 24.76
CA MET A 267 -3.81 -12.56 24.60
C MET A 267 -4.23 -12.37 23.13
N GLU A 268 -3.27 -12.39 22.20
CA GLU A 268 -3.56 -12.35 20.76
C GLU A 268 -4.39 -13.55 20.32
N LYS A 269 -4.03 -14.76 20.77
CA LYS A 269 -4.76 -15.99 20.48
C LYS A 269 -6.21 -15.93 20.99
N PHE A 270 -6.44 -15.46 22.21
CA PHE A 270 -7.78 -15.30 22.77
C PHE A 270 -8.58 -14.26 21.99
N LEU A 271 -8.04 -13.04 21.80
CA LEU A 271 -8.73 -11.98 21.07
C LEU A 271 -9.03 -12.36 19.61
N SER A 272 -8.15 -13.12 18.95
CA SER A 272 -8.39 -13.62 17.58
C SER A 272 -9.61 -14.54 17.47
N ARG A 273 -10.02 -15.17 18.58
CA ARG A 273 -11.16 -16.07 18.66
C ARG A 273 -12.45 -15.37 19.05
N LEU A 274 -12.42 -14.09 19.43
CA LEU A 274 -13.62 -13.36 19.81
C LEU A 274 -14.53 -13.05 18.61
N PRO A 275 -15.86 -13.19 18.78
CA PRO A 275 -16.85 -12.88 17.76
C PRO A 275 -17.16 -11.38 17.71
N THR A 276 -16.20 -10.58 17.23
CA THR A 276 -16.25 -9.10 17.29
C THR A 276 -16.45 -8.42 15.94
N VAL A 277 -16.16 -9.09 14.83
CA VAL A 277 -16.27 -8.51 13.48
C VAL A 277 -17.17 -9.38 12.62
N PHE A 278 -18.26 -8.81 12.12
CA PHE A 278 -19.21 -9.44 11.20
C PHE A 278 -19.53 -8.55 10.01
N ASN A 279 -19.73 -7.26 10.28
CA ASN A 279 -20.10 -6.23 9.33
C ASN A 279 -18.89 -5.32 9.04
N VAL A 280 -18.40 -5.34 7.81
CA VAL A 280 -17.22 -4.57 7.38
C VAL A 280 -17.60 -3.59 6.28
N VAL A 281 -17.19 -2.33 6.43
CA VAL A 281 -17.36 -1.30 5.40
C VAL A 281 -15.99 -0.89 4.87
N ILE A 282 -15.83 -0.89 3.55
CA ILE A 282 -14.56 -0.56 2.89
C ILE A 282 -14.81 0.63 1.97
N PHE A 283 -14.12 1.75 2.17
CA PHE A 283 -14.26 2.93 1.32
C PHE A 283 -13.21 2.97 0.20
N SER A 284 -13.67 3.20 -1.03
CA SER A 284 -12.84 3.50 -2.21
C SER A 284 -13.60 4.42 -3.19
N PRO A 285 -13.78 5.71 -2.87
CA PRO A 285 -14.70 6.60 -3.59
C PRO A 285 -14.29 6.94 -5.03
N HIS A 286 -13.02 7.31 -5.27
CA HIS A 286 -12.54 7.70 -6.60
C HIS A 286 -12.43 6.53 -7.60
N GLY A 287 -12.21 6.89 -8.87
CA GLY A 287 -11.98 5.95 -9.96
C GLY A 287 -13.25 5.23 -10.44
N TYR A 288 -13.07 4.33 -11.40
CA TYR A 288 -14.10 3.44 -11.91
C TYR A 288 -14.03 2.11 -11.17
N PHE A 289 -14.64 2.02 -9.99
CA PHE A 289 -14.63 0.78 -9.23
C PHE A 289 -15.64 -0.21 -9.81
N GLY A 290 -15.16 -1.33 -10.35
CA GLY A 290 -15.95 -2.40 -10.96
C GLY A 290 -15.14 -3.69 -11.15
N GLN A 291 -15.80 -4.77 -11.55
CA GLN A 291 -15.19 -6.10 -11.62
C GLN A 291 -14.70 -6.50 -13.02
N ALA A 292 -15.13 -5.78 -14.05
CA ALA A 292 -14.77 -6.00 -15.45
C ALA A 292 -14.70 -4.65 -16.18
N ASP A 293 -13.88 -4.58 -17.24
CA ASP A 293 -13.78 -3.45 -18.17
C ASP A 293 -13.43 -2.08 -17.54
N VAL A 294 -12.85 -2.09 -16.34
CA VAL A 294 -12.45 -0.85 -15.62
C VAL A 294 -10.94 -0.65 -15.49
N LEU A 295 -10.14 -1.71 -15.53
CA LEU A 295 -8.69 -1.60 -15.32
C LEU A 295 -8.03 -0.82 -16.47
N GLY A 296 -7.25 0.20 -16.13
CA GLY A 296 -6.62 1.10 -17.10
C GLY A 296 -7.43 2.37 -17.38
N LEU A 297 -8.66 2.49 -16.89
CA LEU A 297 -9.38 3.76 -16.87
C LEU A 297 -8.73 4.75 -15.89
N PRO A 298 -8.95 6.07 -16.05
CA PRO A 298 -8.41 7.08 -15.14
C PRO A 298 -8.69 6.75 -13.67
N ASP A 299 -7.66 6.92 -12.83
CA ASP A 299 -7.67 6.62 -11.39
C ASP A 299 -8.07 5.18 -11.02
N THR A 300 -7.98 4.25 -11.97
CA THR A 300 -8.43 2.87 -11.80
C THR A 300 -7.30 1.88 -12.07
N GLY A 301 -6.81 1.23 -11.02
CA GLY A 301 -5.66 0.33 -11.12
C GLY A 301 -5.55 -0.67 -9.97
N GLY A 302 -4.33 -0.84 -9.45
CA GLY A 302 -4.00 -1.85 -8.45
C GLY A 302 -4.87 -1.80 -7.18
N GLN A 303 -5.36 -0.62 -6.79
CA GLN A 303 -6.27 -0.48 -5.64
C GLN A 303 -7.58 -1.27 -5.80
N VAL A 304 -8.18 -1.29 -7.01
CA VAL A 304 -9.41 -2.05 -7.26
C VAL A 304 -9.13 -3.55 -7.15
N VAL A 305 -8.03 -4.01 -7.76
CA VAL A 305 -7.61 -5.43 -7.67
C VAL A 305 -7.33 -5.82 -6.22
N TYR A 306 -6.62 -4.98 -5.49
CA TYR A 306 -6.31 -5.17 -4.07
C TYR A 306 -7.59 -5.36 -3.25
N ILE A 307 -8.57 -4.46 -3.39
CA ILE A 307 -9.80 -4.52 -2.60
C ILE A 307 -10.66 -5.72 -2.98
N LEU A 308 -10.78 -6.04 -4.27
CA LEU A 308 -11.56 -7.21 -4.71
C LEU A 308 -10.97 -8.53 -4.19
N ASP A 309 -9.64 -8.68 -4.21
CA ASP A 309 -8.98 -9.88 -3.69
C ASP A 309 -8.96 -9.90 -2.15
N GLN A 310 -8.84 -8.72 -1.51
CA GLN A 310 -8.99 -8.54 -0.05
C GLN A 310 -10.36 -9.02 0.44
N VAL A 311 -11.44 -8.58 -0.21
CA VAL A 311 -12.82 -8.88 0.21
C VAL A 311 -13.10 -10.37 0.16
N LYS A 312 -12.67 -11.07 -0.91
CA LYS A 312 -12.82 -12.53 -1.02
C LYS A 312 -12.16 -13.24 0.16
N ALA A 313 -10.93 -12.88 0.48
CA ALA A 313 -10.19 -13.51 1.56
C ALA A 313 -10.74 -13.15 2.96
N LEU A 314 -11.21 -11.91 3.14
CA LEU A 314 -11.89 -11.50 4.37
C LEU A 314 -13.20 -12.26 4.58
N GLU A 315 -14.01 -12.44 3.53
CA GLU A 315 -15.26 -13.19 3.65
C GLU A 315 -15.00 -14.67 3.98
N GLU A 316 -14.03 -15.31 3.32
CA GLU A 316 -13.67 -16.70 3.60
C GLU A 316 -13.23 -16.88 5.06
N GLU A 317 -12.37 -15.98 5.55
CA GLU A 317 -11.88 -16.03 6.94
C GLU A 317 -12.99 -15.70 7.96
N LEU A 318 -13.86 -14.72 7.67
CA LEU A 318 -15.00 -14.41 8.53
C LEU A 318 -15.97 -15.58 8.64
N LEU A 319 -16.31 -16.23 7.52
CA LEU A 319 -17.17 -17.42 7.52
C LEU A 319 -16.55 -18.56 8.34
N LEU A 320 -15.24 -18.76 8.21
CA LEU A 320 -14.52 -19.75 9.00
C LEU A 320 -14.59 -19.43 10.50
N ARG A 321 -14.30 -18.19 10.90
CA ARG A 321 -14.29 -17.76 12.30
C ARG A 321 -15.67 -17.84 12.93
N ILE A 322 -16.70 -17.32 12.26
CA ILE A 322 -18.09 -17.35 12.72
C ILE A 322 -18.54 -18.79 12.96
N LYS A 323 -18.25 -19.69 12.00
CA LYS A 323 -18.55 -21.12 12.16
C LYS A 323 -17.82 -21.69 13.36
N GLN A 324 -16.51 -21.48 13.48
CA GLN A 324 -15.70 -22.00 14.59
C GLN A 324 -16.10 -21.43 15.96
N GLN A 325 -16.81 -20.29 16.00
CA GLN A 325 -17.35 -19.69 17.22
C GLN A 325 -18.71 -20.27 17.62
N GLY A 326 -19.27 -21.21 16.84
CA GLY A 326 -20.59 -21.77 17.07
C GLY A 326 -21.74 -20.81 16.72
N LEU A 327 -21.48 -19.84 15.85
CA LEU A 327 -22.45 -18.84 15.42
C LEU A 327 -22.96 -19.14 14.01
N ASN A 328 -24.19 -18.73 13.71
CA ASN A 328 -24.81 -18.87 12.39
C ASN A 328 -25.08 -17.50 11.74
N VAL A 329 -24.24 -16.52 12.05
CA VAL A 329 -24.35 -15.15 11.54
C VAL A 329 -23.83 -15.11 10.10
N LYS A 330 -24.54 -14.40 9.23
CA LYS A 330 -24.03 -14.11 7.88
C LYS A 330 -23.20 -12.84 7.96
N PRO A 331 -21.89 -12.87 7.67
CA PRO A 331 -21.09 -11.65 7.61
C PRO A 331 -21.60 -10.77 6.47
N GLN A 332 -21.33 -9.47 6.53
CA GLN A 332 -21.59 -8.56 5.42
C GLN A 332 -20.36 -7.69 5.17
N ILE A 333 -19.86 -7.69 3.93
CA ILE A 333 -18.78 -6.80 3.52
C ILE A 333 -19.31 -5.87 2.42
N VAL A 334 -19.26 -4.57 2.66
CA VAL A 334 -19.75 -3.58 1.70
C VAL A 334 -18.62 -2.67 1.26
N VAL A 335 -18.24 -2.77 -0.01
CA VAL A 335 -17.30 -1.84 -0.66
C VAL A 335 -18.08 -0.63 -1.14
N VAL A 336 -17.87 0.50 -0.49
CA VAL A 336 -18.50 1.78 -0.82
C VAL A 336 -17.64 2.54 -1.81
N THR A 337 -18.24 2.92 -2.93
CA THR A 337 -17.61 3.71 -3.98
C THR A 337 -18.60 4.72 -4.58
N ARG A 338 -18.15 5.53 -5.54
CA ARG A 338 -19.01 6.51 -6.21
C ARG A 338 -19.88 5.85 -7.30
N LEU A 339 -21.14 6.25 -7.37
CA LEU A 339 -22.01 5.98 -8.52
C LEU A 339 -21.72 6.99 -9.63
N ILE A 340 -21.39 6.51 -10.83
CA ILE A 340 -21.10 7.33 -12.02
C ILE A 340 -22.15 7.02 -13.09
N PRO A 341 -23.22 7.83 -13.20
CA PRO A 341 -24.30 7.61 -14.16
C PRO A 341 -23.85 7.50 -15.62
N ASP A 342 -22.87 8.30 -16.03
CA ASP A 342 -22.43 8.38 -17.43
C ASP A 342 -21.30 7.38 -17.77
N ALA A 343 -20.97 6.46 -16.86
CA ALA A 343 -19.98 5.42 -17.09
C ALA A 343 -20.52 4.37 -18.07
N ARG A 344 -20.28 4.58 -19.37
CA ARG A 344 -20.68 3.65 -20.44
C ARG A 344 -19.70 2.48 -20.51
N GLY A 345 -20.23 1.27 -20.71
CA GLY A 345 -19.43 0.05 -20.89
C GLY A 345 -18.92 -0.57 -19.60
N THR A 346 -19.30 -0.04 -18.43
CA THR A 346 -18.94 -0.60 -17.11
C THR A 346 -20.18 -0.74 -16.23
N THR A 347 -20.05 -1.37 -15.06
CA THR A 347 -21.11 -1.46 -14.05
C THR A 347 -21.13 -0.29 -13.06
N CYS A 348 -20.33 0.76 -13.28
CA CYS A 348 -20.18 1.86 -12.32
C CYS A 348 -21.44 2.73 -12.14
N ASN A 349 -22.46 2.55 -12.99
CA ASN A 349 -23.78 3.16 -12.87
C ASN A 349 -24.78 2.30 -12.07
N LEU A 350 -24.42 1.07 -11.68
CA LEU A 350 -25.25 0.20 -10.84
C LEU A 350 -25.02 0.51 -9.36
N GLU A 351 -26.09 0.87 -8.67
CA GLU A 351 -26.05 1.20 -7.23
C GLU A 351 -25.59 0.03 -6.36
N PHE A 352 -25.97 -1.20 -6.71
CA PHE A 352 -25.64 -2.38 -5.94
C PHE A 352 -25.17 -3.52 -6.84
N GLU A 353 -24.03 -4.13 -6.52
CA GLU A 353 -23.43 -5.20 -7.32
C GLU A 353 -22.78 -6.25 -6.40
N ALA A 354 -23.13 -7.53 -6.57
CA ALA A 354 -22.50 -8.61 -5.82
C ALA A 354 -21.06 -8.86 -6.29
N ILE A 355 -20.14 -9.13 -5.36
CA ILE A 355 -18.73 -9.39 -5.69
C ILE A 355 -18.56 -10.86 -6.10
N ASN A 356 -17.96 -11.08 -7.26
CA ASN A 356 -17.70 -12.39 -7.83
C ASN A 356 -16.81 -13.24 -6.93
N GLY A 357 -17.21 -14.49 -6.72
CA GLY A 357 -16.50 -15.42 -5.82
C GLY A 357 -16.83 -15.23 -4.34
N THR A 358 -17.84 -14.41 -4.01
CA THR A 358 -18.30 -14.18 -2.64
C THR A 358 -19.81 -14.46 -2.52
N LYS A 359 -20.30 -14.65 -1.29
CA LYS A 359 -21.71 -14.93 -0.97
C LYS A 359 -22.42 -13.74 -0.33
N TYR A 360 -21.71 -12.92 0.42
CA TYR A 360 -22.26 -11.87 1.28
C TYR A 360 -21.54 -10.54 1.12
N SER A 361 -20.70 -10.40 0.10
CA SER A 361 -19.94 -9.19 -0.17
C SER A 361 -20.47 -8.45 -1.39
N ASN A 362 -20.65 -7.14 -1.27
CA ASN A 362 -21.29 -6.30 -2.28
C ASN A 362 -20.55 -4.97 -2.47
N ILE A 363 -20.67 -4.40 -3.66
CA ILE A 363 -20.29 -3.03 -3.97
C ILE A 363 -21.55 -2.17 -3.83
N LEU A 364 -21.48 -1.12 -3.02
CA LEU A 364 -22.49 -0.08 -2.89
C LEU A 364 -21.98 1.22 -3.50
N ARG A 365 -22.68 1.72 -4.52
CA ARG A 365 -22.33 2.96 -5.21
C ARG A 365 -23.28 4.08 -4.82
N VAL A 366 -22.75 5.16 -4.27
CA VAL A 366 -23.55 6.35 -3.90
C VAL A 366 -23.12 7.53 -4.76
N PRO A 367 -24.05 8.29 -5.36
CA PRO A 367 -23.68 9.40 -6.23
C PRO A 367 -23.06 10.55 -5.43
N PHE A 368 -22.14 11.28 -6.06
CA PHE A 368 -21.77 12.61 -5.57
C PHE A 368 -22.88 13.61 -5.88
N ARG A 369 -23.08 14.56 -4.98
CA ARG A 369 -24.08 15.61 -5.13
C ARG A 369 -23.49 17.00 -4.92
N VAL A 370 -23.97 17.92 -5.75
CA VAL A 370 -23.81 19.37 -5.56
C VAL A 370 -25.19 19.90 -5.23
N GLU A 371 -25.34 20.48 -4.04
CA GLU A 371 -26.66 20.82 -3.49
C GLU A 371 -27.54 19.55 -3.45
N ASN A 372 -28.53 19.45 -4.35
CA ASN A 372 -29.42 18.30 -4.49
C ASN A 372 -29.27 17.56 -5.85
N ARG A 373 -28.38 18.02 -6.73
CA ARG A 373 -28.19 17.44 -8.08
C ARG A 373 -27.10 16.37 -8.06
N VAL A 374 -27.36 15.26 -8.77
CA VAL A 374 -26.38 14.17 -8.95
C VAL A 374 -25.34 14.59 -9.98
N LEU A 375 -24.06 14.49 -9.62
CA LEU A 375 -22.95 14.71 -10.54
C LEU A 375 -22.73 13.46 -11.39
N ARG A 376 -22.94 13.57 -12.70
CA ARG A 376 -23.09 12.43 -13.60
C ARG A 376 -21.78 11.92 -14.19
N GLN A 377 -20.87 12.85 -14.47
CA GLN A 377 -19.56 12.62 -15.05
C GLN A 377 -18.53 12.11 -14.04
N TRP A 378 -17.50 11.43 -14.52
CA TRP A 378 -16.34 11.09 -13.70
C TRP A 378 -15.64 12.35 -13.17
N VAL A 379 -15.03 12.23 -11.99
CA VAL A 379 -14.26 13.29 -11.32
C VAL A 379 -12.92 12.68 -10.93
N SER A 380 -11.85 13.40 -11.25
CA SER A 380 -10.48 13.04 -10.85
C SER A 380 -10.37 12.93 -9.33
N ARG A 381 -9.56 12.00 -8.84
CA ARG A 381 -9.25 11.83 -7.42
C ARG A 381 -8.71 13.09 -6.74
N PHE A 382 -8.13 14.02 -7.51
CA PHE A 382 -7.67 15.32 -7.01
C PHE A 382 -8.82 16.31 -6.74
N ASP A 383 -9.99 16.09 -7.33
CA ASP A 383 -11.10 17.04 -7.34
C ASP A 383 -12.29 16.56 -6.49
N VAL A 384 -12.16 15.43 -5.79
CA VAL A 384 -13.29 14.78 -5.08
C VAL A 384 -13.66 15.44 -3.75
N TYR A 385 -12.76 16.21 -3.15
CA TYR A 385 -12.88 16.70 -1.77
C TYR A 385 -14.17 17.48 -1.44
N PRO A 386 -14.74 18.32 -2.34
CA PRO A 386 -16.03 18.98 -2.13
C PRO A 386 -17.20 18.04 -1.84
N TYR A 387 -17.13 16.79 -2.31
CA TYR A 387 -18.25 15.86 -2.26
C TYR A 387 -18.16 14.87 -1.11
N ILE A 388 -16.96 14.62 -0.56
CA ILE A 388 -16.70 13.54 0.40
C ILE A 388 -17.54 13.64 1.67
N GLU A 389 -17.73 14.85 2.23
CA GLU A 389 -18.52 15.00 3.45
C GLU A 389 -19.99 14.61 3.22
N LYS A 390 -20.63 15.16 2.18
CA LYS A 390 -22.03 14.87 1.85
C LYS A 390 -22.22 13.41 1.44
N PHE A 391 -21.30 12.89 0.61
CA PHE A 391 -21.25 11.49 0.22
C PHE A 391 -21.21 10.58 1.46
N THR A 392 -20.33 10.88 2.42
CA THR A 392 -20.21 10.06 3.63
C THR A 392 -21.47 10.10 4.49
N GLN A 393 -22.16 11.25 4.55
CA GLN A 393 -23.45 11.35 5.26
C GLN A 393 -24.50 10.43 4.64
N GLU A 394 -24.66 10.45 3.32
CA GLU A 394 -25.63 9.60 2.59
C GLU A 394 -25.27 8.11 2.69
N VAL A 395 -23.99 7.78 2.52
CA VAL A 395 -23.48 6.42 2.72
C VAL A 395 -23.77 5.95 4.14
N THR A 396 -23.52 6.78 5.16
CA THR A 396 -23.74 6.38 6.56
C THR A 396 -25.19 5.96 6.80
N THR A 397 -26.16 6.71 6.26
CA THR A 397 -27.57 6.33 6.36
C THR A 397 -27.83 5.00 5.65
N LYS A 398 -27.41 4.86 4.39
CA LYS A 398 -27.61 3.63 3.60
C LYS A 398 -26.97 2.40 4.24
N ILE A 399 -25.79 2.54 4.84
CA ILE A 399 -25.08 1.44 5.51
C ILE A 399 -25.83 0.99 6.77
N LEU A 400 -26.32 1.93 7.58
CA LEU A 400 -27.10 1.58 8.78
C LEU A 400 -28.38 0.82 8.41
N ASP A 401 -29.04 1.23 7.33
CA ASP A 401 -30.23 0.55 6.81
C ASP A 401 -29.88 -0.84 6.25
N LEU A 402 -28.84 -0.94 5.42
CA LEU A 402 -28.42 -2.19 4.77
C LEU A 402 -27.94 -3.25 5.76
N MET A 403 -27.21 -2.84 6.80
CA MET A 403 -26.60 -3.73 7.79
C MET A 403 -27.52 -4.01 9.00
N GLU A 404 -28.69 -3.38 9.05
CA GLU A 404 -29.62 -3.40 10.19
C GLU A 404 -28.89 -3.15 11.52
N GLY A 405 -27.97 -2.17 11.51
CA GLY A 405 -27.04 -1.94 12.61
C GLY A 405 -25.77 -1.22 12.17
N LYS A 406 -24.84 -1.06 13.12
CA LYS A 406 -23.54 -0.46 12.85
C LYS A 406 -22.59 -1.47 12.21
N PRO A 407 -21.61 -1.01 11.40
CA PRO A 407 -20.46 -1.83 11.05
C PRO A 407 -19.59 -2.08 12.29
N ASP A 408 -18.88 -3.19 12.30
CA ASP A 408 -17.93 -3.55 13.35
C ASP A 408 -16.52 -3.03 13.03
N LEU A 409 -16.20 -2.90 11.74
CA LEU A 409 -14.93 -2.39 11.23
C LEU A 409 -15.13 -1.51 10.00
N ILE A 410 -14.44 -0.38 9.95
CA ILE A 410 -14.43 0.52 8.79
C ILE A 410 -13.00 0.63 8.27
N ILE A 411 -12.81 0.40 6.98
CA ILE A 411 -11.50 0.43 6.30
C ILE A 411 -11.51 1.54 5.24
N GLY A 412 -10.62 2.52 5.39
CA GLY A 412 -10.36 3.52 4.37
C GLY A 412 -9.28 3.06 3.38
N ASN A 413 -9.43 3.42 2.11
CA ASN A 413 -8.41 3.22 1.08
C ASN A 413 -8.12 4.53 0.36
N TYR A 414 -6.83 4.88 0.24
CA TYR A 414 -6.34 6.15 -0.32
C TYR A 414 -6.86 7.38 0.44
N THR A 415 -6.42 8.58 0.07
CA THR A 415 -6.74 9.82 0.80
C THR A 415 -8.26 10.03 0.99
N ASP A 416 -9.03 9.94 -0.08
CA ASP A 416 -10.47 10.23 -0.09
C ASP A 416 -11.28 9.16 0.65
N GLY A 417 -10.95 7.89 0.47
CA GLY A 417 -11.55 6.79 1.21
C GLY A 417 -11.17 6.79 2.69
N ASN A 418 -9.92 7.13 3.01
CA ASN A 418 -9.45 7.32 4.39
C ASN A 418 -10.20 8.46 5.09
N LEU A 419 -10.43 9.57 4.39
CA LEU A 419 -11.21 10.68 4.92
C LEU A 419 -12.67 10.29 5.15
N ALA A 420 -13.32 9.62 4.18
CA ALA A 420 -14.69 9.14 4.33
C ALA A 420 -14.83 8.14 5.49
N ALA A 421 -13.89 7.21 5.61
CA ALA A 421 -13.80 6.27 6.72
C ALA A 421 -13.67 6.99 8.06
N THR A 422 -12.82 8.02 8.16
CA THR A 422 -12.65 8.83 9.37
C THR A 422 -13.95 9.53 9.77
N LEU A 423 -14.67 10.12 8.81
CA LEU A 423 -15.93 10.80 9.09
C LEU A 423 -17.01 9.83 9.59
N MET A 424 -17.15 8.65 8.97
CA MET A 424 -18.11 7.63 9.40
C MET A 424 -17.72 7.02 10.76
N ALA A 425 -16.46 6.61 10.94
CA ALA A 425 -15.97 5.96 12.16
C ALA A 425 -16.09 6.89 13.37
N SER A 426 -15.74 8.17 13.20
CA SER A 426 -15.91 9.23 14.21
C SER A 426 -17.39 9.40 14.60
N LYS A 427 -18.31 9.41 13.62
CA LYS A 427 -19.75 9.56 13.85
C LYS A 427 -20.37 8.35 14.55
N LEU A 428 -19.99 7.14 14.16
CA LEU A 428 -20.60 5.90 14.68
C LEU A 428 -19.91 5.36 15.93
N GLY A 429 -18.69 5.82 16.19
CA GLY A 429 -17.84 5.32 17.28
C GLY A 429 -17.33 3.91 17.01
N ILE A 430 -16.88 3.63 15.79
CA ILE A 430 -16.43 2.30 15.32
C ILE A 430 -14.90 2.28 15.11
N THR A 431 -14.31 1.09 15.21
CA THR A 431 -12.88 0.88 14.96
C THR A 431 -12.55 1.16 13.49
N GLN A 432 -11.51 1.96 13.27
CA GLN A 432 -11.07 2.37 11.94
C GLN A 432 -9.70 1.80 11.58
N ALA A 433 -9.58 1.28 10.36
CA ALA A 433 -8.32 1.01 9.68
C ALA A 433 -8.14 1.95 8.48
N THR A 434 -6.89 2.27 8.13
CA THR A 434 -6.58 2.97 6.88
C THR A 434 -5.48 2.26 6.10
N ILE A 435 -5.59 2.32 4.78
CA ILE A 435 -4.59 1.84 3.81
C ILE A 435 -4.31 2.99 2.86
N ALA A 436 -3.08 3.51 2.83
CA ALA A 436 -2.76 4.63 1.96
C ALA A 436 -2.74 4.25 0.48
N HIS A 437 -2.22 3.06 0.14
CA HIS A 437 -1.84 2.63 -1.22
C HIS A 437 -0.71 3.48 -1.83
N ALA A 438 -0.82 4.80 -1.75
CA ALA A 438 0.21 5.76 -2.12
C ALA A 438 -0.01 7.09 -1.39
N LEU A 439 1.08 7.80 -1.07
CA LEU A 439 1.03 9.17 -0.54
C LEU A 439 1.67 10.13 -1.54
N GLU A 440 0.85 10.99 -2.15
CA GLU A 440 1.24 11.81 -3.32
C GLU A 440 2.37 12.79 -2.99
N LYS A 441 2.52 13.23 -1.74
CA LYS A 441 3.62 14.12 -1.32
C LYS A 441 5.01 13.57 -1.65
N THR A 442 5.17 12.24 -1.65
CA THR A 442 6.44 11.60 -2.02
C THR A 442 6.62 11.37 -3.51
N LYS A 443 5.53 11.40 -4.27
CA LYS A 443 5.53 11.19 -5.72
C LYS A 443 5.76 12.49 -6.49
N TYR A 444 5.36 13.62 -5.91
CA TYR A 444 5.58 14.95 -6.48
C TYR A 444 6.62 15.69 -5.63
N GLU A 445 7.85 15.77 -6.13
CA GLU A 445 8.96 16.36 -5.39
C GLU A 445 8.69 17.84 -5.07
N ASN A 446 8.93 18.22 -3.81
CA ASN A 446 8.72 19.58 -3.28
C ASN A 446 7.28 20.09 -3.46
N SER A 447 6.31 19.20 -3.65
CA SER A 447 4.88 19.55 -3.78
C SER A 447 4.30 20.21 -2.52
N ASP A 448 4.93 20.03 -1.37
CA ASP A 448 4.63 20.75 -0.14
C ASP A 448 5.14 22.20 -0.19
N LEU A 449 6.43 22.41 -0.46
CA LEU A 449 7.02 23.76 -0.51
C LEU A 449 6.46 24.61 -1.66
N LYS A 450 6.26 23.99 -2.81
CA LYS A 450 5.78 24.63 -4.05
C LYS A 450 4.29 24.42 -4.28
N TRP A 451 3.54 24.09 -3.24
CA TRP A 451 2.13 23.71 -3.36
C TRP A 451 1.28 24.69 -4.18
N LYS A 452 1.57 26.00 -4.09
CA LYS A 452 0.88 27.06 -4.86
C LYS A 452 0.98 26.86 -6.38
N GLU A 453 2.09 26.29 -6.88
CA GLU A 453 2.29 25.96 -8.30
C GLU A 453 1.44 24.75 -8.73
N PHE A 454 1.15 23.84 -7.80
CA PHE A 454 0.42 22.61 -8.05
C PHE A 454 -1.08 22.71 -7.73
N ASP A 455 -1.50 23.70 -6.93
CA ASP A 455 -2.82 23.78 -6.33
C ASP A 455 -3.94 23.85 -7.37
N SER A 456 -3.74 24.57 -8.47
CA SER A 456 -4.74 24.72 -9.54
C SER A 456 -5.07 23.42 -10.28
N LYS A 457 -4.18 22.41 -10.22
CA LYS A 457 -4.32 21.14 -10.95
C LYS A 457 -4.55 19.93 -10.03
N TYR A 458 -3.91 19.91 -8.86
CA TYR A 458 -3.87 18.72 -8.01
C TYR A 458 -4.49 18.93 -6.63
N HIS A 459 -4.76 20.18 -6.25
CA HIS A 459 -5.35 20.53 -4.95
C HIS A 459 -4.63 19.86 -3.76
N PHE A 460 -3.30 19.76 -3.83
CA PHE A 460 -2.47 19.09 -2.82
C PHE A 460 -2.69 19.57 -1.38
N PRO A 461 -2.96 20.86 -1.08
CA PRO A 461 -3.36 21.26 0.25
C PRO A 461 -4.56 20.47 0.78
N CYS A 462 -5.61 20.26 -0.03
CA CYS A 462 -6.74 19.43 0.39
C CYS A 462 -6.28 18.00 0.68
N GLN A 463 -5.51 17.42 -0.23
CA GLN A 463 -5.01 16.05 -0.11
C GLN A 463 -4.16 15.85 1.15
N PHE A 464 -3.12 16.66 1.35
CA PHE A 464 -2.19 16.50 2.46
C PHE A 464 -2.87 16.75 3.81
N MET A 465 -3.83 17.68 3.88
CA MET A 465 -4.58 17.89 5.12
C MET A 465 -5.56 16.73 5.38
N ALA A 466 -6.17 16.14 4.35
CA ALA A 466 -7.00 14.94 4.49
C ALA A 466 -6.18 13.71 4.93
N ASP A 467 -4.98 13.53 4.36
CA ASP A 467 -4.03 12.50 4.76
C ASP A 467 -3.67 12.63 6.25
N ILE A 468 -3.30 13.84 6.69
CA ILE A 468 -2.94 14.11 8.10
C ILE A 468 -4.13 13.89 9.05
N VAL A 469 -5.34 14.29 8.66
CA VAL A 469 -6.57 14.01 9.42
C VAL A 469 -6.76 12.50 9.60
N ALA A 470 -6.68 11.73 8.51
CA ALA A 470 -6.96 10.30 8.57
C ALA A 470 -5.85 9.49 9.26
N MET A 471 -4.56 9.83 9.03
CA MET A 471 -3.42 9.23 9.71
C MET A 471 -3.51 9.34 11.24
N ASN A 472 -4.03 10.46 11.73
CA ASN A 472 -4.17 10.72 13.16
C ASN A 472 -5.49 10.20 13.76
N ALA A 473 -6.55 10.08 12.95
CA ALA A 473 -7.85 9.61 13.41
C ALA A 473 -7.98 8.09 13.52
N THR A 474 -7.27 7.35 12.64
CA THR A 474 -7.39 5.89 12.55
C THR A 474 -6.90 5.18 13.81
N ASP A 475 -7.50 4.02 14.12
CA ASP A 475 -7.06 3.16 15.23
C ASP A 475 -5.81 2.37 14.85
N PHE A 476 -5.71 1.93 13.59
CA PHE A 476 -4.52 1.30 13.04
C PHE A 476 -4.34 1.60 11.55
N VAL A 477 -3.08 1.51 11.10
CA VAL A 477 -2.66 1.69 9.71
C VAL A 477 -2.14 0.36 9.21
N ILE A 478 -2.56 -0.03 8.01
CA ILE A 478 -1.99 -1.17 7.30
C ILE A 478 -1.13 -0.63 6.15
N ALA A 479 0.16 -0.96 6.21
CA ALA A 479 1.10 -0.76 5.13
C ALA A 479 1.45 -2.11 4.48
N SER A 480 1.79 -2.08 3.19
CA SER A 480 2.22 -3.30 2.48
C SER A 480 3.66 -3.66 2.77
N THR A 481 4.49 -2.67 3.12
CA THR A 481 5.95 -2.82 3.34
C THR A 481 6.44 -1.92 4.48
N TYR A 482 7.61 -2.25 5.01
CA TYR A 482 8.35 -1.37 5.91
C TYR A 482 8.75 -0.07 5.20
N GLN A 483 9.17 -0.17 3.94
CA GLN A 483 9.52 0.95 3.08
C GLN A 483 8.40 2.01 2.99
N GLU A 484 7.14 1.59 2.93
CA GLU A 484 6.00 2.51 2.92
C GLU A 484 5.95 3.36 4.19
N ILE A 485 6.29 2.80 5.35
CA ILE A 485 6.25 3.50 6.64
C ILE A 485 7.52 4.34 6.84
N ALA A 486 8.67 3.68 6.89
CA ALA A 486 9.95 4.25 7.31
C ALA A 486 11.06 4.09 6.27
N GLY A 487 10.74 3.69 5.05
CA GLY A 487 11.70 3.72 3.95
C GLY A 487 12.87 2.76 4.16
N SER A 488 14.04 3.17 3.69
CA SER A 488 15.29 2.43 3.84
C SER A 488 16.22 3.17 4.78
N LYS A 489 17.47 2.70 4.91
CA LYS A 489 18.51 3.44 5.61
C LYS A 489 18.74 4.83 4.99
N ASP A 490 18.74 4.90 3.66
CA ASP A 490 19.17 6.09 2.93
C ASP A 490 18.02 6.99 2.48
N ARG A 491 16.79 6.46 2.38
CA ARG A 491 15.61 7.20 1.92
C ARG A 491 14.48 7.11 2.92
N PRO A 492 13.81 8.23 3.26
CA PRO A 492 12.69 8.22 4.18
C PRO A 492 11.47 7.51 3.59
N GLY A 493 10.64 6.96 4.46
CA GLY A 493 9.38 6.32 4.09
C GLY A 493 8.32 7.30 3.63
N GLN A 494 7.24 6.77 3.05
CA GLN A 494 6.12 7.60 2.62
C GLN A 494 5.45 8.28 3.80
N TYR A 495 5.07 7.51 4.82
CA TYR A 495 4.50 8.06 6.05
C TYR A 495 5.52 8.93 6.81
N GLU A 496 6.77 8.49 6.92
CA GLU A 496 7.84 9.26 7.57
C GLU A 496 8.01 10.66 6.98
N SER A 497 7.85 10.81 5.66
CA SER A 497 7.93 12.13 5.03
C SER A 497 6.82 13.10 5.48
N HIS A 498 5.76 12.61 6.13
CA HIS A 498 4.67 13.40 6.71
C HIS A 498 4.90 13.70 8.19
N ALA A 499 6.02 13.26 8.79
CA ALA A 499 6.36 13.55 10.17
C ALA A 499 6.52 15.05 10.41
N ALA A 500 7.21 15.75 9.50
CA ALA A 500 7.31 17.21 9.50
C ALA A 500 7.43 17.76 8.09
N PHE A 501 6.62 18.77 7.76
CA PHE A 501 6.67 19.49 6.48
C PHE A 501 5.98 20.86 6.60
N THR A 502 6.10 21.70 5.58
CA THR A 502 5.46 23.02 5.56
C THR A 502 4.82 23.31 4.22
N LEU A 503 3.69 24.01 4.27
CA LEU A 503 2.99 24.61 3.15
C LEU A 503 3.10 26.13 3.31
N PRO A 504 4.14 26.79 2.73
CA PRO A 504 4.39 28.20 2.97
C PRO A 504 3.16 29.06 2.66
N GLY A 505 2.76 29.89 3.63
CA GLY A 505 1.55 30.73 3.56
C GLY A 505 0.24 30.02 3.97
N LEU A 506 0.29 28.78 4.45
CA LEU A 506 -0.89 28.02 4.90
C LEU A 506 -0.72 27.45 6.31
N CYS A 507 0.23 26.54 6.51
CA CYS A 507 0.52 25.93 7.81
C CYS A 507 1.90 25.26 7.85
N ARG A 508 2.43 25.08 9.06
CA ARG A 508 3.56 24.20 9.37
C ARG A 508 3.04 22.95 10.06
N VAL A 509 3.40 21.78 9.56
CA VAL A 509 3.16 20.52 10.26
C VAL A 509 4.46 20.13 10.94
N VAL A 510 4.57 20.42 12.24
CA VAL A 510 5.80 20.19 13.03
C VAL A 510 5.84 18.78 13.61
N SER A 511 4.66 18.19 13.83
CA SER A 511 4.48 16.80 14.22
C SER A 511 3.19 16.28 13.57
N GLY A 512 3.33 15.71 12.38
CA GLY A 512 2.23 15.20 11.57
C GLY A 512 1.93 13.74 11.86
N VAL A 513 2.94 12.87 11.81
CA VAL A 513 2.82 11.44 12.12
C VAL A 513 4.12 10.91 12.72
N ASN A 514 4.00 10.03 13.70
CA ASN A 514 5.13 9.33 14.29
C ASN A 514 5.18 7.90 13.75
N VAL A 515 6.22 7.52 13.01
CA VAL A 515 6.38 6.15 12.47
C VAL A 515 6.60 5.09 13.54
N PHE A 516 6.94 5.50 14.77
CA PHE A 516 6.99 4.62 15.95
C PHE A 516 5.65 4.47 16.67
N ASP A 517 4.58 5.07 16.15
CA ASP A 517 3.25 4.88 16.72
C ASP A 517 2.84 3.40 16.56
N PRO A 518 2.39 2.76 17.65
CA PRO A 518 1.97 1.36 17.61
C PRO A 518 0.73 1.11 16.75
N LYS A 519 0.13 2.12 16.11
CA LYS A 519 -0.92 1.95 15.10
C LYS A 519 -0.41 1.34 13.80
N PHE A 520 0.88 1.47 13.47
CA PHE A 520 1.45 1.01 12.20
C PHE A 520 1.68 -0.50 12.18
N ASN A 521 1.11 -1.15 11.16
CA ASN A 521 1.23 -2.60 10.96
C ASN A 521 1.55 -2.93 9.51
N ILE A 522 2.47 -3.88 9.31
CA ILE A 522 2.76 -4.43 7.99
C ILE A 522 1.92 -5.69 7.76
N ALA A 523 0.99 -5.59 6.82
CA ALA A 523 0.25 -6.73 6.28
C ALA A 523 0.36 -6.71 4.76
N ALA A 524 1.35 -7.45 4.26
CA ALA A 524 1.59 -7.53 2.83
C ALA A 524 0.45 -8.29 2.12
N PRO A 525 -0.04 -7.80 0.96
CA PRO A 525 -1.01 -8.52 0.16
C PRO A 525 -0.39 -9.75 -0.50
N GLY A 526 -1.26 -10.60 -1.06
CA GLY A 526 -0.84 -11.76 -1.87
C GLY A 526 -1.20 -11.63 -3.34
N ALA A 527 -0.99 -12.70 -4.09
CA ALA A 527 -1.60 -12.89 -5.41
C ALA A 527 -2.75 -13.91 -5.31
N ASP A 528 -3.72 -13.81 -6.23
CA ASP A 528 -4.83 -14.76 -6.32
C ASP A 528 -4.29 -16.15 -6.71
N GLN A 529 -4.29 -17.08 -5.74
CA GLN A 529 -3.75 -18.43 -5.93
C GLN A 529 -4.61 -19.31 -6.85
N SER A 530 -5.82 -18.87 -7.24
CA SER A 530 -6.59 -19.50 -8.31
C SER A 530 -6.05 -19.15 -9.71
N VAL A 531 -5.31 -18.05 -9.82
CA VAL A 531 -4.70 -17.56 -11.07
C VAL A 531 -3.21 -17.87 -11.12
N TYR A 532 -2.50 -17.59 -10.02
CA TYR A 532 -1.05 -17.74 -9.90
C TYR A 532 -0.73 -18.87 -8.92
N PHE A 533 -0.41 -20.03 -9.47
CA PHE A 533 -0.09 -21.25 -8.73
C PHE A 533 1.12 -21.95 -9.34
N PRO A 534 1.78 -22.86 -8.61
CA PRO A 534 3.03 -23.50 -9.05
C PRO A 534 2.90 -24.17 -10.43
N HIS A 535 3.89 -23.95 -11.31
CA HIS A 535 3.95 -24.57 -12.65
C HIS A 535 3.94 -26.11 -12.64
N THR A 536 4.27 -26.72 -11.49
CA THR A 536 4.28 -28.17 -11.23
C THR A 536 2.88 -28.76 -11.06
N GLN A 537 1.85 -27.95 -10.76
CA GLN A 537 0.47 -28.42 -10.65
C GLN A 537 -0.17 -28.62 -12.02
N LYS A 538 0.25 -29.68 -12.73
CA LYS A 538 -0.13 -29.93 -14.14
C LYS A 538 -1.64 -30.05 -14.38
N GLN A 539 -2.39 -30.53 -13.38
CA GLN A 539 -3.86 -30.69 -13.48
C GLN A 539 -4.62 -29.36 -13.44
N SER A 540 -4.04 -28.31 -12.84
CA SER A 540 -4.66 -26.99 -12.71
C SER A 540 -4.33 -26.04 -13.88
N ARG A 541 -3.43 -26.46 -14.79
CA ARG A 541 -2.91 -25.61 -15.88
C ARG A 541 -4.02 -25.16 -16.82
N PHE A 542 -3.93 -23.90 -17.27
CA PHE A 542 -4.87 -23.32 -18.22
C PHE A 542 -4.47 -23.67 -19.65
N THR A 543 -4.46 -24.96 -19.96
CA THR A 543 -3.97 -25.51 -21.24
C THR A 543 -4.68 -24.96 -22.47
N GLN A 544 -5.89 -24.41 -22.32
CA GLN A 544 -6.60 -23.72 -23.39
C GLN A 544 -5.85 -22.51 -23.97
N PHE A 545 -4.94 -21.89 -23.19
CA PHE A 545 -4.12 -20.77 -23.65
C PHE A 545 -2.80 -21.19 -24.29
N ASN A 546 -2.43 -22.48 -24.26
CA ASN A 546 -1.14 -22.93 -24.78
C ASN A 546 -0.92 -22.55 -26.25
N PRO A 547 -1.89 -22.74 -27.18
CA PRO A 547 -1.69 -22.34 -28.58
C PRO A 547 -1.42 -20.84 -28.74
N ASP A 548 -2.17 -20.00 -28.02
CA ASP A 548 -2.01 -18.55 -28.05
C ASP A 548 -0.67 -18.13 -27.45
N ILE A 549 -0.23 -18.77 -26.35
CA ILE A 549 1.07 -18.49 -25.72
C ILE A 549 2.23 -18.94 -26.60
N GLU A 550 2.12 -20.10 -27.27
CA GLU A 550 3.14 -20.56 -28.21
C GLU A 550 3.28 -19.61 -29.40
N GLU A 551 2.16 -19.11 -29.93
CA GLU A 551 2.16 -18.07 -30.96
C GLU A 551 2.81 -16.78 -30.41
N LEU A 552 2.36 -16.31 -29.25
CA LEU A 552 2.83 -15.10 -28.61
C LEU A 552 4.34 -15.12 -28.34
N LEU A 553 4.91 -16.26 -27.95
CA LEU A 553 6.34 -16.38 -27.64
C LEU A 553 7.21 -16.70 -28.86
N PHE A 554 6.74 -17.57 -29.76
CA PHE A 554 7.63 -18.23 -30.73
C PHE A 554 7.24 -18.03 -32.20
N SER A 555 6.16 -17.30 -32.49
CA SER A 555 5.82 -16.88 -33.84
C SER A 555 6.92 -15.96 -34.40
N LYS A 556 7.20 -16.08 -35.70
CA LYS A 556 8.07 -15.14 -36.43
C LYS A 556 7.28 -13.98 -37.05
N VAL A 557 5.95 -14.01 -36.93
CA VAL A 557 5.07 -12.94 -37.43
C VAL A 557 5.22 -11.72 -36.52
N VAL A 558 5.23 -10.54 -37.14
CA VAL A 558 5.13 -9.25 -36.46
C VAL A 558 3.69 -8.76 -36.60
N ASN A 559 3.06 -8.41 -35.49
CA ASN A 559 1.69 -7.91 -35.47
C ASN A 559 1.49 -6.91 -34.32
N ASP A 560 0.23 -6.56 -34.02
CA ASP A 560 -0.10 -5.62 -32.95
C ASP A 560 0.03 -6.21 -31.52
N GLU A 561 0.26 -7.53 -31.38
CA GLU A 561 0.50 -8.18 -30.08
C GLU A 561 1.99 -8.42 -29.77
N HIS A 562 2.83 -8.58 -30.79
CA HIS A 562 4.26 -8.87 -30.60
C HIS A 562 5.15 -8.46 -31.77
N ILE A 563 6.38 -8.04 -31.44
CA ILE A 563 7.48 -7.81 -32.37
C ILE A 563 8.76 -8.56 -31.93
N GLY A 564 9.71 -8.70 -32.85
CA GLY A 564 10.89 -9.55 -32.65
C GLY A 564 10.52 -11.04 -32.71
N TYR A 565 11.49 -11.92 -32.49
CA TYR A 565 11.26 -13.37 -32.46
C TYR A 565 12.44 -14.06 -31.77
N LEU A 566 12.19 -15.28 -31.29
CA LEU A 566 13.20 -16.13 -30.66
C LEU A 566 13.66 -17.21 -31.66
N GLU A 567 14.93 -17.16 -32.07
CA GLU A 567 15.49 -18.13 -33.03
C GLU A 567 15.68 -19.50 -32.39
N ASP A 568 16.26 -19.54 -31.19
CA ASP A 568 16.44 -20.78 -30.42
C ASP A 568 15.35 -20.94 -29.37
N LYS A 569 14.32 -21.72 -29.69
CA LYS A 569 13.18 -21.99 -28.79
C LYS A 569 13.54 -22.85 -27.57
N LYS A 570 14.73 -23.48 -27.55
CA LYS A 570 15.16 -24.36 -26.44
C LYS A 570 15.86 -23.61 -25.33
N LYS A 571 16.31 -22.37 -25.57
CA LYS A 571 16.93 -21.55 -24.54
C LYS A 571 15.90 -21.19 -23.46
N PRO A 572 16.31 -21.17 -22.18
CA PRO A 572 15.52 -20.56 -21.14
C PRO A 572 15.18 -19.10 -21.46
N ILE A 573 14.06 -18.64 -20.93
CA ILE A 573 13.60 -17.27 -21.12
C ILE A 573 13.80 -16.47 -19.82
N ILE A 574 14.49 -15.33 -19.91
CA ILE A 574 14.32 -14.27 -18.91
C ILE A 574 13.14 -13.40 -19.30
N PHE A 575 12.22 -13.21 -18.36
CA PHE A 575 10.91 -12.62 -18.58
C PHE A 575 10.73 -11.39 -17.69
N SER A 576 10.23 -10.29 -18.25
CA SER A 576 9.79 -9.14 -17.47
C SER A 576 8.44 -8.63 -17.99
N MET A 577 7.54 -8.28 -17.07
CA MET A 577 6.23 -7.75 -17.39
C MET A 577 5.93 -6.56 -16.50
N ALA A 578 5.73 -5.39 -17.10
CA ALA A 578 5.36 -4.16 -16.42
C ALA A 578 4.78 -3.14 -17.41
N ARG A 579 4.29 -2.01 -16.89
CA ARG A 579 4.07 -0.82 -17.72
C ARG A 579 5.41 -0.33 -18.27
N LEU A 580 5.38 0.27 -19.45
CA LEU A 580 6.58 0.83 -20.07
C LEU A 580 6.72 2.30 -19.67
N ASP A 581 7.41 2.54 -18.55
CA ASP A 581 7.74 3.86 -18.02
C ASP A 581 9.20 3.89 -17.53
N THR A 582 9.73 5.10 -17.30
CA THR A 582 11.14 5.32 -16.93
C THR A 582 11.51 4.59 -15.64
N VAL A 583 10.58 4.56 -14.68
CA VAL A 583 10.81 3.98 -13.35
C VAL A 583 10.85 2.46 -13.43
N LYS A 584 9.99 1.84 -14.25
CA LYS A 584 9.98 0.38 -14.47
C LYS A 584 11.22 -0.12 -15.21
N ASN A 585 11.89 0.73 -15.98
CA ASN A 585 13.24 0.50 -16.51
C ASN A 585 13.39 -0.78 -17.35
N LEU A 586 12.35 -1.13 -18.12
CA LEU A 586 12.39 -2.29 -19.05
C LEU A 586 13.44 -2.08 -20.16
N THR A 587 13.64 -0.83 -20.59
CA THR A 587 14.71 -0.47 -21.54
C THR A 587 16.09 -0.65 -20.92
N GLY A 588 16.26 -0.39 -19.62
CA GLY A 588 17.50 -0.67 -18.89
C GLY A 588 17.86 -2.16 -18.91
N LEU A 589 16.90 -3.04 -18.59
CA LEU A 589 17.11 -4.49 -18.70
C LEU A 589 17.50 -4.93 -20.13
N THR A 590 16.86 -4.34 -21.13
CA THR A 590 17.18 -4.60 -22.55
C THR A 590 18.61 -4.18 -22.88
N GLU A 591 19.06 -3.03 -22.38
CA GLU A 591 20.43 -2.58 -22.52
C GLU A 591 21.43 -3.53 -21.83
N TRP A 592 21.14 -3.95 -20.59
CA TRP A 592 21.98 -4.87 -19.82
C TRP A 592 22.15 -6.20 -20.56
N TYR A 593 21.04 -6.76 -21.05
CA TYR A 593 21.04 -7.97 -21.88
C TYR A 593 21.83 -7.77 -23.18
N GLY A 594 21.63 -6.64 -23.87
CA GLY A 594 22.31 -6.35 -25.13
C GLY A 594 23.83 -6.26 -25.02
N LYS A 595 24.33 -5.64 -23.93
CA LYS A 595 25.77 -5.53 -23.62
C LYS A 595 26.39 -6.86 -23.21
N ASN A 596 25.67 -7.69 -22.45
CA ASN A 596 26.21 -8.91 -21.88
C ASN A 596 26.11 -10.10 -22.85
N LYS A 597 27.15 -10.29 -23.69
CA LYS A 597 27.24 -11.42 -24.64
C LYS A 597 27.16 -12.80 -23.96
N ARG A 598 27.67 -12.91 -22.73
CA ARG A 598 27.62 -14.15 -21.94
C ARG A 598 26.16 -14.51 -21.62
N LEU A 599 25.38 -13.55 -21.11
CA LEU A 599 23.95 -13.72 -20.84
C LEU A 599 23.16 -14.08 -22.12
N ARG A 600 23.41 -13.37 -23.23
CA ARG A 600 22.77 -13.66 -24.54
C ARG A 600 23.04 -15.08 -25.05
N GLY A 601 24.22 -15.61 -24.73
CA GLY A 601 24.58 -17.00 -25.05
C GLY A 601 23.71 -18.02 -24.31
N LEU A 602 23.25 -17.70 -23.10
CA LEU A 602 22.56 -18.60 -22.19
C LEU A 602 21.03 -18.57 -22.35
N VAL A 603 20.44 -17.40 -22.55
CA VAL A 603 18.98 -17.20 -22.46
C VAL A 603 18.42 -16.28 -23.56
N ASN A 604 17.12 -16.39 -23.81
CA ASN A 604 16.33 -15.44 -24.59
C ASN A 604 15.72 -14.36 -23.69
N LEU A 605 15.47 -13.16 -24.24
CA LEU A 605 14.80 -12.07 -23.53
C LEU A 605 13.35 -11.90 -24.01
N VAL A 606 12.39 -11.92 -23.08
CA VAL A 606 10.99 -11.59 -23.33
C VAL A 606 10.58 -10.40 -22.46
N ILE A 607 10.12 -9.33 -23.10
CA ILE A 607 9.59 -8.13 -22.45
C ILE A 607 8.11 -8.00 -22.78
N VAL A 608 7.25 -7.85 -21.77
CA VAL A 608 5.83 -7.52 -21.92
C VAL A 608 5.60 -6.12 -21.37
N GLY A 609 5.18 -5.19 -22.22
CA GLY A 609 4.87 -3.83 -21.76
C GLY A 609 4.73 -2.81 -22.88
N GLY A 610 3.77 -1.90 -22.71
CA GLY A 610 3.52 -0.76 -23.60
C GLY A 610 3.06 -1.12 -25.01
N PHE A 611 3.02 -0.10 -25.86
CA PHE A 611 2.77 -0.22 -27.30
C PHE A 611 4.09 -0.31 -28.08
N PHE A 612 4.05 -0.74 -29.34
CA PHE A 612 5.24 -0.74 -30.20
C PHE A 612 5.44 0.57 -30.97
N ASP A 613 4.35 1.31 -31.20
CA ASP A 613 4.36 2.58 -31.93
C ASP A 613 4.13 3.73 -30.93
N PRO A 614 5.06 4.71 -30.83
CA PRO A 614 4.87 5.88 -29.98
C PRO A 614 3.54 6.61 -30.25
N ASN A 615 3.05 6.63 -31.49
CA ASN A 615 1.83 7.35 -31.85
C ASN A 615 0.55 6.73 -31.25
N LYS A 616 0.62 5.47 -30.80
CA LYS A 616 -0.50 4.81 -30.10
C LYS A 616 -0.57 5.19 -28.63
N SER A 617 0.51 5.73 -28.05
CA SER A 617 0.53 6.22 -26.68
C SER A 617 0.19 7.70 -26.59
N LYS A 618 -0.50 8.09 -25.52
CA LYS A 618 -0.71 9.48 -25.13
C LYS A 618 0.23 9.91 -24.00
N ASP A 619 1.01 8.98 -23.46
CA ASP A 619 1.94 9.20 -22.36
C ASP A 619 3.35 9.52 -22.90
N ARG A 620 3.94 10.61 -22.39
CA ARG A 620 5.23 11.09 -22.90
C ARG A 620 6.40 10.19 -22.51
N GLU A 621 6.36 9.58 -21.33
CA GLU A 621 7.41 8.66 -20.89
C GLU A 621 7.35 7.37 -21.68
N GLU A 622 6.15 6.80 -21.85
CA GLU A 622 5.96 5.60 -22.66
C GLU A 622 6.40 5.84 -24.10
N MET A 623 6.03 6.96 -24.73
CA MET A 623 6.52 7.31 -26.08
C MET A 623 8.06 7.37 -26.17
N ALA A 624 8.73 7.91 -25.14
CA ALA A 624 10.19 8.01 -25.10
C ALA A 624 10.83 6.63 -24.90
N GLU A 625 10.28 5.82 -23.99
CA GLU A 625 10.76 4.47 -23.72
C GLU A 625 10.52 3.53 -24.91
N ILE A 626 9.44 3.69 -25.68
CA ILE A 626 9.21 2.97 -26.94
C ILE A 626 10.32 3.26 -27.94
N LYS A 627 10.65 4.54 -28.14
CA LYS A 627 11.73 4.93 -29.07
C LYS A 627 13.07 4.35 -28.63
N LYS A 628 13.39 4.48 -27.35
CA LYS A 628 14.59 3.92 -26.74
C LYS A 628 14.65 2.39 -26.89
N MET A 629 13.53 1.69 -26.74
CA MET A 629 13.45 0.24 -26.91
C MET A 629 13.84 -0.18 -28.34
N HIS A 630 13.31 0.49 -29.36
CA HIS A 630 13.70 0.26 -30.76
C HIS A 630 15.18 0.54 -31.01
N GLU A 631 15.68 1.69 -30.53
CA GLU A 631 17.10 2.06 -30.64
C GLU A 631 18.02 1.01 -30.02
N LEU A 632 17.68 0.47 -28.85
CA LEU A 632 18.46 -0.57 -28.17
C LEU A 632 18.43 -1.90 -28.94
N MET A 633 17.28 -2.30 -29.48
CA MET A 633 17.14 -3.51 -30.28
C MET A 633 18.01 -3.46 -31.54
N GLU A 634 18.07 -2.30 -32.20
CA GLU A 634 18.92 -2.06 -33.36
C GLU A 634 20.41 -1.99 -32.98
N LYS A 635 20.75 -1.15 -32.00
CA LYS A 635 22.12 -0.91 -31.52
C LYS A 635 22.83 -2.21 -31.11
N TYR A 636 22.14 -3.10 -30.39
CA TYR A 636 22.72 -4.36 -29.91
C TYR A 636 22.41 -5.56 -30.80
N GLN A 637 21.76 -5.35 -31.95
CA GLN A 637 21.40 -6.38 -32.93
C GLN A 637 20.67 -7.56 -32.26
N LEU A 638 19.57 -7.29 -31.56
CA LEU A 638 18.87 -8.27 -30.73
C LEU A 638 17.93 -9.20 -31.51
N LYS A 639 17.85 -9.05 -32.84
CA LYS A 639 16.98 -9.86 -33.71
C LYS A 639 17.29 -11.34 -33.53
N GLY A 640 16.26 -12.14 -33.21
CA GLY A 640 16.39 -13.58 -32.95
C GLY A 640 16.69 -13.94 -31.49
N GLN A 641 16.93 -12.97 -30.61
CA GLN A 641 17.15 -13.20 -29.17
C GLN A 641 16.17 -12.46 -28.26
N ILE A 642 15.41 -11.51 -28.81
CA ILE A 642 14.40 -10.74 -28.08
C ILE A 642 13.00 -10.92 -28.67
N ARG A 643 12.02 -10.97 -27.78
CA ARG A 643 10.59 -10.90 -28.08
C ARG A 643 9.97 -9.78 -27.23
N TRP A 644 9.36 -8.80 -27.88
CA TRP A 644 8.64 -7.71 -27.21
C TRP A 644 7.14 -7.87 -27.47
N ILE A 645 6.37 -8.01 -26.40
CA ILE A 645 4.94 -8.30 -26.39
C ILE A 645 4.20 -7.07 -25.83
N ALA A 646 3.05 -6.75 -26.41
CA ALA A 646 2.20 -5.65 -25.99
C ALA A 646 1.60 -5.92 -24.60
N ALA A 647 1.16 -4.86 -23.92
CA ALA A 647 0.55 -4.98 -22.59
C ALA A 647 -0.59 -6.02 -22.54
N GLN A 648 -0.58 -6.89 -21.53
CA GLN A 648 -1.51 -8.01 -21.39
C GLN A 648 -2.54 -7.73 -20.30
N THR A 649 -3.83 -7.92 -20.59
CA THR A 649 -4.93 -7.59 -19.68
C THR A 649 -5.63 -8.80 -19.05
N ASP A 650 -5.54 -9.99 -19.66
CA ASP A 650 -6.13 -11.21 -19.11
C ASP A 650 -5.23 -11.85 -18.05
N ARG A 651 -5.63 -11.75 -16.78
CA ARG A 651 -4.90 -12.33 -15.63
C ARG A 651 -4.70 -13.84 -15.74
N LYS A 652 -5.67 -14.60 -16.28
CA LYS A 652 -5.54 -16.06 -16.42
C LYS A 652 -4.52 -16.42 -17.49
N ARG A 653 -4.55 -15.75 -18.64
CA ARG A 653 -3.51 -15.89 -19.69
C ARG A 653 -2.13 -15.52 -19.14
N ASN A 654 -2.03 -14.44 -18.36
CA ASN A 654 -0.78 -14.01 -17.71
C ASN A 654 -0.26 -15.04 -16.71
N GLY A 655 -1.13 -15.61 -15.87
CA GLY A 655 -0.75 -16.68 -14.94
C GLY A 655 -0.20 -17.91 -15.66
N GLU A 656 -0.80 -18.29 -16.79
CA GLU A 656 -0.30 -19.39 -17.61
C GLU A 656 1.00 -19.04 -18.34
N LEU A 657 1.18 -17.79 -18.79
CA LEU A 657 2.42 -17.31 -19.36
C LEU A 657 3.58 -17.45 -18.36
N TYR A 658 3.43 -17.01 -17.11
CA TYR A 658 4.43 -17.21 -16.05
C TYR A 658 4.83 -18.68 -15.90
N ARG A 659 3.85 -19.60 -15.90
CA ARG A 659 4.10 -21.04 -15.78
C ARG A 659 4.77 -21.62 -17.03
N CYS A 660 4.44 -21.13 -18.22
CA CYS A 660 5.12 -21.52 -19.46
C CYS A 660 6.57 -21.07 -19.47
N ILE A 661 6.89 -19.86 -18.97
CA ILE A 661 8.27 -19.42 -18.77
C ILE A 661 9.00 -20.33 -17.78
N ALA A 662 8.35 -20.72 -16.67
CA ALA A 662 8.92 -21.66 -15.70
C ALA A 662 9.20 -23.05 -16.33
N ASP A 663 8.36 -23.52 -17.25
CA ASP A 663 8.60 -24.77 -17.99
C ASP A 663 9.87 -24.70 -18.86
N THR A 664 10.26 -23.51 -19.35
CA THR A 664 11.54 -23.29 -20.06
C THR A 664 12.77 -23.26 -19.14
N LYS A 665 12.59 -23.44 -17.83
CA LYS A 665 13.62 -23.17 -16.80
C LYS A 665 14.16 -21.74 -16.85
N GLY A 666 13.28 -20.81 -17.22
CA GLY A 666 13.54 -19.38 -17.27
C GLY A 666 13.58 -18.70 -15.90
N ALA A 667 13.59 -17.38 -15.88
CA ALA A 667 13.51 -16.57 -14.66
C ALA A 667 12.71 -15.27 -14.89
N PHE A 668 12.16 -14.71 -13.82
CA PHE A 668 11.57 -13.37 -13.84
C PHE A 668 12.61 -12.33 -13.45
N VAL A 669 12.62 -11.18 -14.14
CA VAL A 669 13.50 -10.06 -13.83
C VAL A 669 12.67 -8.79 -13.66
N GLN A 670 12.80 -8.14 -12.50
CA GLN A 670 12.20 -6.85 -12.20
C GLN A 670 13.32 -5.79 -12.07
N PRO A 671 13.57 -4.95 -13.11
CA PRO A 671 14.73 -4.06 -13.19
C PRO A 671 14.46 -2.60 -12.76
N ALA A 672 13.35 -2.31 -12.08
CA ALA A 672 12.90 -0.95 -11.80
C ALA A 672 13.94 -0.15 -11.01
N LEU A 673 14.06 1.13 -11.33
CA LEU A 673 14.87 2.09 -10.58
C LEU A 673 14.38 2.19 -9.12
N TYR A 674 13.08 1.98 -8.92
CA TYR A 674 12.42 1.86 -7.64
C TYR A 674 11.08 1.14 -7.82
N GLU A 675 10.76 0.19 -6.94
CA GLU A 675 9.48 -0.51 -6.95
C GLU A 675 8.84 -0.41 -5.56
N ALA A 676 7.63 0.15 -5.47
CA ALA A 676 7.01 0.42 -4.16
C ALA A 676 6.65 -0.88 -3.42
N PHE A 677 6.17 -1.88 -4.14
CA PHE A 677 5.87 -3.21 -3.60
C PHE A 677 6.36 -4.32 -4.52
N GLY A 678 5.80 -4.42 -5.73
CA GLY A 678 6.17 -5.43 -6.72
C GLY A 678 5.25 -6.65 -6.74
N LEU A 679 3.95 -6.45 -7.05
CA LEU A 679 3.01 -7.58 -7.22
C LEU A 679 3.51 -8.62 -8.23
N THR A 680 4.15 -8.18 -9.32
CA THR A 680 4.69 -9.08 -10.36
C THR A 680 5.80 -9.99 -9.83
N VAL A 681 6.53 -9.57 -8.79
CA VAL A 681 7.51 -10.43 -8.07
C VAL A 681 6.79 -11.56 -7.35
N ILE A 682 5.70 -11.24 -6.63
CA ILE A 682 4.88 -12.24 -5.92
C ILE A 682 4.15 -13.16 -6.90
N GLU A 683 3.66 -12.64 -8.02
CA GLU A 683 3.01 -13.44 -9.09
C GLU A 683 4.00 -14.44 -9.71
N ALA A 684 5.22 -13.99 -10.02
CA ALA A 684 6.29 -14.86 -10.54
C ALA A 684 6.67 -15.95 -9.53
N MET A 685 6.93 -15.56 -8.27
CA MET A 685 7.29 -16.50 -7.20
C MET A 685 6.17 -17.51 -6.91
N ASN A 686 4.89 -17.10 -6.94
CA ASN A 686 3.73 -18.01 -6.81
C ASN A 686 3.66 -19.06 -7.93
N CYS A 687 4.14 -18.73 -9.13
CA CYS A 687 4.22 -19.67 -10.24
C CYS A 687 5.44 -20.61 -10.15
N GLY A 688 6.31 -20.40 -9.15
CA GLY A 688 7.57 -21.13 -8.96
C GLY A 688 8.65 -20.67 -9.94
N LEU A 689 8.60 -19.42 -10.41
CA LEU A 689 9.61 -18.87 -11.29
C LEU A 689 10.71 -18.16 -10.46
N PRO A 690 11.98 -18.61 -10.50
CA PRO A 690 13.09 -17.91 -9.85
C PRO A 690 13.12 -16.45 -10.27
N THR A 691 13.31 -15.55 -9.31
CA THR A 691 13.10 -14.12 -9.51
C THR A 691 14.34 -13.30 -9.12
N PHE A 692 14.69 -12.36 -9.99
CA PHE A 692 15.67 -11.30 -9.78
C PHE A 692 14.92 -9.99 -9.68
N ALA A 693 15.05 -9.25 -8.59
CA ALA A 693 14.32 -7.99 -8.42
C ALA A 693 15.20 -6.87 -7.88
N THR A 694 14.84 -5.64 -8.22
CA THR A 694 15.50 -4.43 -7.72
C THR A 694 15.66 -4.44 -6.20
N ASN A 695 16.84 -4.05 -5.71
CA ASN A 695 17.08 -3.81 -4.29
C ASN A 695 16.51 -2.46 -3.80
N GLN A 696 15.84 -1.70 -4.68
CA GLN A 696 15.26 -0.39 -4.37
C GLN A 696 13.75 -0.51 -4.14
N GLY A 697 13.33 -0.50 -2.87
CA GLY A 697 11.93 -0.48 -2.45
C GLY A 697 11.40 -1.84 -2.01
N GLY A 698 10.10 -2.09 -2.20
CA GLY A 698 9.38 -3.26 -1.68
C GLY A 698 9.96 -4.63 -2.03
N PRO A 699 10.49 -4.89 -3.24
CA PRO A 699 11.07 -6.19 -3.56
C PRO A 699 12.25 -6.59 -2.67
N SER A 700 12.97 -5.61 -2.10
CA SER A 700 14.06 -5.85 -1.14
C SER A 700 13.62 -6.52 0.16
N GLU A 701 12.33 -6.40 0.50
CA GLU A 701 11.70 -7.09 1.63
C GLU A 701 11.07 -8.42 1.21
N ILE A 702 10.58 -8.52 -0.04
CA ILE A 702 9.93 -9.74 -0.56
C ILE A 702 10.96 -10.86 -0.71
N ILE A 703 12.08 -10.56 -1.35
CA ILE A 703 13.15 -11.52 -1.63
C ILE A 703 14.13 -11.54 -0.46
N VAL A 704 14.51 -12.75 -0.06
CA VAL A 704 15.69 -12.98 0.75
C VAL A 704 16.82 -13.39 -0.19
N ASP A 705 17.74 -12.46 -0.42
CA ASP A 705 18.82 -12.58 -1.40
C ASP A 705 19.62 -13.88 -1.23
N GLY A 706 19.83 -14.59 -2.35
CA GLY A 706 20.52 -15.88 -2.37
C GLY A 706 19.74 -17.06 -1.78
N ILE A 707 18.55 -16.85 -1.22
CA ILE A 707 17.68 -17.90 -0.65
C ILE A 707 16.42 -18.09 -1.48
N SER A 708 15.54 -17.09 -1.54
CA SER A 708 14.23 -17.17 -2.24
C SER A 708 14.22 -16.47 -3.61
N GLY A 709 15.33 -15.84 -3.97
CA GLY A 709 15.55 -15.09 -5.20
C GLY A 709 16.86 -14.30 -5.12
N PHE A 710 17.01 -13.31 -5.98
CA PHE A 710 18.20 -12.46 -6.01
C PHE A 710 17.86 -10.97 -6.08
N HIS A 711 18.65 -10.16 -5.40
CA HIS A 711 18.64 -8.72 -5.56
C HIS A 711 19.54 -8.27 -6.71
N ILE A 712 19.08 -7.26 -7.45
CA ILE A 712 19.85 -6.58 -8.50
C ILE A 712 19.83 -5.08 -8.26
N ASP A 713 20.93 -4.39 -8.52
CA ASP A 713 21.01 -2.93 -8.41
C ASP A 713 20.72 -2.30 -9.78
N PRO A 714 19.60 -1.58 -9.94
CA PRO A 714 19.25 -0.97 -11.22
C PRO A 714 20.23 0.13 -11.66
N LYS A 715 21.10 0.63 -10.77
CA LYS A 715 22.17 1.58 -11.09
C LYS A 715 23.44 0.90 -11.60
N ASN A 716 23.61 -0.40 -11.35
CA ASN A 716 24.74 -1.20 -11.82
C ASN A 716 24.27 -2.35 -12.71
N GLY A 717 23.96 -2.02 -13.97
CA GLY A 717 23.45 -2.98 -14.95
C GLY A 717 24.42 -4.10 -15.31
N ASP A 718 25.73 -3.81 -15.31
CA ASP A 718 26.75 -4.81 -15.66
C ASP A 718 26.84 -5.88 -14.57
N GLU A 719 26.92 -5.47 -13.29
CA GLU A 719 26.85 -6.39 -12.15
C GLU A 719 25.54 -7.19 -12.14
N SER A 720 24.41 -6.50 -12.30
CA SER A 720 23.08 -7.12 -12.31
C SER A 720 22.95 -8.18 -13.41
N SER A 721 23.44 -7.89 -14.63
CA SER A 721 23.43 -8.86 -15.73
C SER A 721 24.37 -10.05 -15.49
N ASN A 722 25.47 -9.84 -14.78
CA ASN A 722 26.40 -10.90 -14.41
C ASN A 722 25.81 -11.84 -13.36
N ILE A 723 25.10 -11.32 -12.35
CA ILE A 723 24.37 -12.14 -11.37
C ILE A 723 23.38 -13.08 -12.08
N ILE A 724 22.64 -12.56 -13.06
CA ILE A 724 21.70 -13.37 -13.86
C ILE A 724 22.45 -14.42 -14.68
N ALA A 725 23.54 -14.06 -15.35
CA ALA A 725 24.34 -14.99 -16.14
C ALA A 725 24.93 -16.12 -15.28
N ASP A 726 25.50 -15.79 -14.11
CA ASP A 726 26.09 -16.74 -13.18
C ASP A 726 25.04 -17.77 -12.69
N PHE A 727 23.80 -17.34 -12.46
CA PHE A 727 22.70 -18.23 -12.10
C PHE A 727 22.40 -19.25 -13.22
N PHE A 728 22.31 -18.81 -14.48
CA PHE A 728 22.04 -19.73 -15.59
C PHE A 728 23.23 -20.65 -15.91
N GLU A 729 24.47 -20.19 -15.71
CA GLU A 729 25.66 -21.04 -15.80
C GLU A 729 25.62 -22.17 -14.75
N LYS A 730 25.28 -21.83 -13.50
CA LYS A 730 25.08 -22.82 -12.44
C LYS A 730 23.94 -23.79 -12.75
N CYS A 731 22.80 -23.30 -13.28
CA CYS A 731 21.69 -24.16 -13.68
C CYS A 731 22.06 -25.14 -14.81
N LYS A 732 23.01 -24.76 -15.68
CA LYS A 732 23.50 -25.64 -16.75
C LYS A 732 24.37 -26.77 -16.22
N VAL A 733 25.13 -26.52 -15.14
CA VAL A 733 25.99 -27.52 -14.48
C VAL A 733 25.17 -28.40 -13.54
N ASP A 734 24.26 -27.79 -12.77
CA ASP A 734 23.38 -28.46 -11.81
C ASP A 734 21.92 -28.05 -12.08
N PRO A 735 21.13 -28.90 -12.77
CA PRO A 735 19.70 -28.65 -12.98
C PRO A 735 18.89 -28.53 -11.68
N GLY A 736 19.38 -29.08 -10.56
CA GLY A 736 18.78 -28.94 -9.24
C GLY A 736 18.85 -27.52 -8.70
N HIS A 737 19.82 -26.72 -9.15
CA HIS A 737 20.01 -25.33 -8.73
C HIS A 737 18.76 -24.48 -9.00
N TRP A 738 18.16 -24.60 -10.18
CA TRP A 738 16.93 -23.87 -10.52
C TRP A 738 15.76 -24.25 -9.60
N ASN A 739 15.59 -25.56 -9.36
CA ASN A 739 14.50 -26.07 -8.52
C ASN A 739 14.63 -25.59 -7.07
N LYS A 740 15.85 -25.44 -6.54
CA LYS A 740 16.08 -24.86 -5.21
C LYS A 740 15.41 -23.48 -5.08
N TYR A 741 15.71 -22.55 -5.99
CA TYR A 741 15.15 -21.20 -5.94
C TYR A 741 13.66 -21.16 -6.25
N SER A 742 13.17 -22.07 -7.10
CA SER A 742 11.74 -22.24 -7.34
C SER A 742 10.98 -22.63 -6.05
N VAL A 743 11.50 -23.62 -5.31
CA VAL A 743 10.89 -24.11 -4.06
C VAL A 743 11.01 -23.09 -2.93
N GLU A 744 12.18 -22.47 -2.74
CA GLU A 744 12.37 -21.46 -1.71
C GLU A 744 11.55 -20.18 -1.99
N GLY A 745 11.40 -19.79 -3.26
CA GLY A 745 10.50 -18.71 -3.66
C GLY A 745 9.04 -19.01 -3.31
N LEU A 746 8.56 -20.22 -3.64
CA LEU A 746 7.21 -20.68 -3.27
C LEU A 746 6.99 -20.70 -1.75
N LYS A 747 7.97 -21.21 -1.01
CA LYS A 747 7.93 -21.25 0.45
C LYS A 747 7.82 -19.84 1.04
N ARG A 748 8.66 -18.90 0.58
CA ARG A 748 8.62 -17.49 0.99
C ARG A 748 7.24 -16.87 0.80
N ILE A 749 6.61 -17.11 -0.35
CA ILE A 749 5.27 -16.59 -0.61
C ILE A 749 4.22 -17.19 0.32
N ASN A 750 4.20 -18.52 0.47
CA ASN A 750 3.22 -19.19 1.32
C ASN A 750 3.34 -18.80 2.80
N GLU A 751 4.54 -18.44 3.26
CA GLU A 751 4.79 -18.02 4.64
C GLU A 751 4.48 -16.54 4.90
N CYS A 752 4.49 -15.68 3.88
CA CYS A 752 4.49 -14.22 4.09
C CYS A 752 3.48 -13.42 3.23
N TYR A 753 3.19 -13.86 2.01
CA TYR A 753 2.52 -13.04 0.98
C TYR A 753 1.30 -13.75 0.38
N THR A 754 0.34 -14.12 1.24
CA THR A 754 -0.95 -14.68 0.83
C THR A 754 -2.11 -13.85 1.37
N TRP A 755 -3.20 -13.81 0.62
CA TRP A 755 -4.42 -13.13 1.06
C TRP A 755 -5.04 -13.76 2.32
N LYS A 756 -4.80 -15.05 2.55
CA LYS A 756 -5.20 -15.74 3.79
C LYS A 756 -4.46 -15.20 5.01
N ILE A 757 -3.15 -15.01 4.93
CA ILE A 757 -2.34 -14.42 6.01
C ILE A 757 -2.79 -12.97 6.23
N TYR A 758 -2.99 -12.23 5.14
CA TYR A 758 -3.49 -10.85 5.19
C TYR A 758 -4.82 -10.74 5.95
N ALA A 759 -5.83 -11.52 5.54
CA ALA A 759 -7.17 -11.50 6.17
C ALA A 759 -7.10 -11.84 7.65
N ASN A 760 -6.30 -12.86 8.00
CA ASN A 760 -6.08 -13.25 9.40
C ASN A 760 -5.46 -12.11 10.23
N LYS A 761 -4.38 -11.50 9.73
CA LYS A 761 -3.74 -10.36 10.40
C LYS A 761 -4.71 -9.19 10.56
N LEU A 762 -5.44 -8.83 9.51
CA LEU A 762 -6.38 -7.71 9.53
C LEU A 762 -7.47 -7.90 10.57
N LEU A 763 -8.12 -9.07 10.63
CA LEU A 763 -9.15 -9.34 11.62
C LEU A 763 -8.58 -9.39 13.05
N ASN A 764 -7.36 -9.93 13.23
CA ASN A 764 -6.69 -9.91 14.53
C ASN A 764 -6.38 -8.47 14.99
N MET A 765 -5.94 -7.61 14.07
CA MET A 765 -5.79 -6.18 14.34
C MET A 765 -7.14 -5.56 14.69
N GLY A 766 -8.21 -5.81 13.93
CA GLY A 766 -9.57 -5.35 14.24
C GLY A 766 -9.97 -5.69 15.68
N ASN A 767 -9.72 -6.92 16.13
CA ASN A 767 -10.06 -7.37 17.47
C ASN A 767 -9.19 -6.70 18.55
N MET A 768 -7.87 -6.64 18.36
CA MET A 768 -6.94 -6.04 19.32
C MET A 768 -7.14 -4.52 19.43
N TYR A 769 -7.20 -3.81 18.31
CA TYR A 769 -7.34 -2.36 18.32
C TYR A 769 -8.73 -1.92 18.81
N SER A 770 -9.77 -2.74 18.65
CA SER A 770 -11.07 -2.50 19.27
C SER A 770 -10.98 -2.53 20.80
N PHE A 771 -10.28 -3.51 21.38
CA PHE A 771 -10.04 -3.57 22.81
C PHE A 771 -9.11 -2.45 23.29
N TRP A 772 -8.00 -2.22 22.59
CA TRP A 772 -7.04 -1.13 22.84
C TRP A 772 -7.70 0.24 22.89
N ARG A 773 -8.65 0.48 21.98
CA ARG A 773 -9.41 1.73 21.92
C ARG A 773 -10.24 1.95 23.18
N GLN A 774 -10.80 0.91 23.79
CA GLN A 774 -11.53 1.06 25.04
C GLN A 774 -10.61 1.42 26.21
N LEU A 775 -9.41 0.83 26.25
CA LEU A 775 -8.41 1.12 27.29
C LEU A 775 -7.85 2.56 27.24
N ASN A 776 -7.95 3.24 26.10
CA ASN A 776 -7.37 4.58 25.88
C ASN A 776 -8.42 5.61 25.43
N LYS A 777 -9.67 5.43 25.87
CA LYS A 777 -10.84 6.23 25.43
C LYS A 777 -10.66 7.74 25.62
N GLU A 778 -10.13 8.17 26.77
CA GLU A 778 -9.99 9.60 27.11
C GLU A 778 -9.01 10.31 26.18
N GLN A 779 -7.84 9.72 25.97
CA GLN A 779 -6.82 10.26 25.06
C GLN A 779 -7.34 10.31 23.62
N LYS A 780 -8.02 9.24 23.16
CA LYS A 780 -8.64 9.23 21.84
C LYS A 780 -9.65 10.37 21.68
N LEU A 781 -10.45 10.64 22.70
CA LEU A 781 -11.41 11.75 22.67
C LEU A 781 -10.70 13.11 22.56
N ALA A 782 -9.62 13.33 23.31
CA ALA A 782 -8.82 14.56 23.23
C ALA A 782 -8.24 14.78 21.82
N LYS A 783 -7.58 13.77 21.25
CA LYS A 783 -7.03 13.82 19.89
C LYS A 783 -8.12 14.03 18.85
N GLN A 784 -9.28 13.40 19.02
CA GLN A 784 -10.44 13.57 18.13
C GLN A 784 -10.98 15.01 18.13
N ARG A 785 -10.94 15.73 19.26
CA ARG A 785 -11.33 17.16 19.29
C ARG A 785 -10.39 18.03 18.49
N TYR A 786 -9.08 17.79 18.59
CA TYR A 786 -8.08 18.51 17.79
C TYR A 786 -8.27 18.25 16.28
N ILE A 787 -8.49 16.98 15.91
CA ILE A 787 -8.80 16.59 14.52
C ILE A 787 -10.08 17.28 14.02
N GLN A 788 -11.14 17.34 14.83
CA GLN A 788 -12.39 18.01 14.47
C GLN A 788 -12.19 19.52 14.26
N LEU A 789 -11.42 20.18 15.12
CA LEU A 789 -11.09 21.60 14.96
C LEU A 789 -10.35 21.83 13.64
N PHE A 790 -9.32 21.04 13.40
CA PHE A 790 -8.50 21.11 12.19
C PHE A 790 -9.31 20.85 10.92
N PHE A 791 -10.14 19.81 10.91
CA PHE A 791 -11.01 19.48 9.79
C PHE A 791 -11.99 20.61 9.49
N ASN A 792 -12.69 21.14 10.50
CA ASN A 792 -13.73 22.14 10.31
C ASN A 792 -13.17 23.53 9.95
N LEU A 793 -12.03 23.93 10.51
CA LEU A 793 -11.50 25.28 10.35
C LEU A 793 -10.45 25.40 9.25
N LYS A 794 -9.73 24.32 8.91
CA LYS A 794 -8.69 24.35 7.88
C LYS A 794 -9.06 23.56 6.64
N PHE A 795 -9.35 22.27 6.80
CA PHE A 795 -9.66 21.43 5.63
C PHE A 795 -10.89 21.94 4.87
N LYS A 796 -12.01 22.22 5.56
CA LYS A 796 -13.22 22.76 4.90
C LYS A 796 -13.01 24.12 4.22
N GLU A 797 -12.08 24.94 4.71
CA GLU A 797 -11.73 26.21 4.07
C GLU A 797 -11.04 25.96 2.72
N LEU A 798 -10.10 25.02 2.67
CA LEU A 798 -9.41 24.61 1.45
C LEU A 798 -10.37 23.99 0.43
N VAL A 799 -11.29 23.15 0.89
CA VAL A 799 -12.28 22.50 0.02
C VAL A 799 -13.13 23.52 -0.77
N LYS A 800 -13.44 24.69 -0.18
CA LYS A 800 -14.17 25.76 -0.88
C LYS A 800 -13.43 26.35 -2.09
N ARG A 801 -12.12 26.13 -2.18
CA ARG A 801 -11.27 26.61 -3.28
C ARG A 801 -11.22 25.63 -4.46
N VAL A 802 -11.65 24.38 -4.25
CA VAL A 802 -11.72 23.37 -5.30
C VAL A 802 -12.91 23.67 -6.21
N PRO A 803 -12.70 23.88 -7.52
CA PRO A 803 -13.78 24.19 -8.45
C PRO A 803 -14.83 23.06 -8.51
N ILE A 804 -16.10 23.43 -8.46
CA ILE A 804 -17.21 22.50 -8.72
C ILE A 804 -17.62 22.67 -10.18
N PRO A 805 -17.71 21.59 -10.99
CA PRO A 805 -18.17 21.68 -12.36
C PRO A 805 -19.56 22.33 -12.44
N THR A 806 -19.65 23.44 -13.15
CA THR A 806 -20.93 23.98 -13.65
C THR A 806 -21.18 23.29 -14.97
N GLU A 807 -22.22 22.46 -15.08
CA GLU A 807 -22.64 21.99 -16.41
C GLU A 807 -23.11 23.23 -17.20
N GLU A 808 -22.38 23.56 -18.28
CA GLU A 808 -22.99 24.31 -19.38
C GLU A 808 -24.21 23.50 -19.84
N ALA A 809 -25.35 24.18 -19.97
CA ALA A 809 -26.55 23.59 -20.51
C ALA A 809 -26.21 22.90 -21.84
N GLN A 810 -26.21 21.57 -21.86
CA GLN A 810 -26.07 20.82 -23.09
C GLN A 810 -27.21 21.25 -24.01
N THR A 811 -26.88 22.04 -25.03
CA THR A 811 -27.78 22.25 -26.16
C THR A 811 -28.08 20.85 -26.70
N PRO A 812 -29.35 20.50 -26.97
CA PRO A 812 -29.67 19.17 -27.46
C PRO A 812 -28.82 18.93 -28.71
N VAL A 813 -27.98 17.90 -28.66
CA VAL A 813 -27.25 17.41 -29.83
C VAL A 813 -28.33 17.12 -30.87
N SER A 814 -28.32 17.89 -31.95
CA SER A 814 -29.20 17.68 -33.09
C SER A 814 -29.04 16.24 -33.54
N GLU A 815 -30.17 15.53 -33.66
CA GLU A 815 -30.21 14.19 -34.22
C GLU A 815 -29.40 14.18 -35.53
N PRO A 816 -28.57 13.15 -35.78
CA PRO A 816 -27.88 13.05 -37.04
C PRO A 816 -28.92 12.96 -38.15
N ALA A 817 -28.87 13.91 -39.08
CA ALA A 817 -29.72 13.92 -40.27
C ALA A 817 -29.71 12.52 -40.91
N ALA A 818 -30.91 11.99 -41.11
CA ALA A 818 -31.12 10.69 -41.73
C ALA A 818 -30.29 10.56 -43.01
N ARG A 819 -29.41 9.58 -43.05
CA ARG A 819 -28.72 9.17 -44.28
C ARG A 819 -29.78 8.76 -45.30
N THR A 820 -29.93 9.56 -46.35
CA THR A 820 -30.65 9.20 -47.56
C THR A 820 -30.04 7.92 -48.14
N GLN A 821 -30.86 6.87 -48.25
CA GLN A 821 -30.49 5.62 -48.90
C GLN A 821 -30.20 5.85 -50.39
N PRO A 822 -29.21 5.16 -50.98
CA PRO A 822 -29.03 5.16 -52.42
C PRO A 822 -30.18 4.37 -53.08
N SER A 823 -30.81 4.99 -54.07
CA SER A 823 -31.86 4.41 -54.90
C SER A 823 -31.42 3.09 -55.54
N ALA A 824 -32.13 2.00 -55.24
CA ALA A 824 -31.99 0.73 -55.92
C ALA A 824 -32.41 0.85 -57.39
N SER A 825 -31.50 0.53 -58.30
CA SER A 825 -31.73 0.44 -59.73
C SER A 825 -32.69 -0.72 -60.05
N VAL A 826 -33.90 -0.38 -60.51
CA VAL A 826 -34.87 -1.34 -61.04
C VAL A 826 -34.44 -1.77 -62.44
N LYS A 827 -33.90 -2.99 -62.57
CA LYS A 827 -33.83 -3.70 -63.86
C LYS A 827 -35.17 -4.41 -64.08
N ARG A 828 -35.90 -3.96 -65.09
CA ARG A 828 -37.04 -4.64 -65.72
C ARG A 828 -36.56 -5.94 -66.38
N THR A 829 -37.15 -7.07 -66.01
CA THR A 829 -37.28 -8.25 -66.88
C THR A 829 -38.74 -8.53 -67.17
N GLN A 830 -38.98 -8.91 -68.42
CA GLN A 830 -40.27 -8.97 -69.10
C GLN A 830 -41.12 -10.20 -68.73
N SER A 831 -42.44 -9.98 -68.90
CA SER A 831 -43.52 -10.87 -69.35
C SER A 831 -43.83 -12.17 -68.58
N ARG A 832 -45.03 -12.33 -68.00
CA ARG A 832 -46.30 -12.80 -68.64
C ARG A 832 -46.12 -14.26 -69.09
N TRP A 833 -46.76 -15.27 -68.51
CA TRP A 833 -48.20 -15.51 -68.50
C TRP A 833 -48.54 -16.64 -67.51
N GLN A 834 -49.64 -16.50 -66.78
CA GLN A 834 -50.55 -17.61 -66.51
C GLN A 834 -51.98 -17.04 -66.53
N LYS A 835 -52.46 -16.85 -67.76
CA LYS A 835 -53.85 -17.18 -68.08
C LYS A 835 -53.81 -18.53 -68.77
N PHE A 836 -54.74 -19.44 -68.60
CA PHE A 836 -56.03 -19.48 -67.92
C PHE A 836 -56.33 -21.01 -67.86
N PHE A 837 -57.51 -21.41 -67.40
CA PHE A 837 -58.25 -22.53 -67.99
C PHE A 837 -57.49 -23.46 -68.96
N GLY A 838 -57.33 -24.71 -68.50
CA GLY A 838 -57.66 -25.90 -69.27
C GLY A 838 -56.65 -26.41 -70.29
N ALA A 839 -55.71 -27.22 -69.82
CA ALA A 839 -55.43 -28.60 -70.28
C ALA A 839 -54.13 -29.08 -69.62
#